data_AF-W5NCD3-F1
#
_entry.id   AF-W5NCD3-F1
#
_cell.length_a   1.000
_cell.length_b   1.000
_cell.length_c   1.000
_cell.angle_alpha   90.00
_cell.angle_beta   90.00
_cell.angle_gamma   90.00
#
_symmetry.space_group_name_H-M   'P 1'
#
loop_
_entity.id
_entity.type
_entity.pdbx_description
1 polymer ?
#
loop_
_entity_poly.entity_id
_entity_poly.type
_entity_poly.pdbx_seq_one_letter_code
_entity_poly.pdbx_strand_id
1 'polypeptide(L)'
;AMSSHVKLRKEKGTLAEYEMQIKEVRSQLSEQLKVLDVQVELRVQLIQDLNEFLRRRAEIELEYSRSLEKLVDRFSSKIRHPKEQQNLKKDENLLSPVNCWYLLLNQTRQESRDHAALGDTCSAHITVRLTHIAEDTGRLSKKSKEVGLQMQDELLKVTSELQTAMKTYHQYHTDSLSAEGKMKEAEKLEERHMGKSADQGVSQSGGDPKQQRRSSVKKMERMKEKRLVKLQEAQLKCTKARNDYLLNLAAANAAMNKYYLQDVCTLIDCCDLGFHLSLGGALRGYLSAQRRVQQSREEALVVLDTAIQGLDPQSDQKKILEMNNSAFCLPFRFEYQPHEGDQVCEVSVEAQVRHELETRFQQLQSRLSSVTIETEEVNKTLRATLKALLDSISTEEYSSPETPQAGQSAEQSRASAPDPTGNKSSLAKKRANQQESESFYFNKVKEYLSGSNLISKLQAKHDLLKEAIEKAEAIDSDPTRLQSSQSVRVRRPRPCSQYNHKLFTGDLLTFVESSGQQIPLVVESCIRFINLHGLHHEGIFRVPGSQSEVNEIRNDFERGDDPLTDSQGDHDIDSVAGVLKLYFRGLETPLFPKDKFNDLIECVQVENSLERACHIKRVVSSFPRPVLVVMRYLFAFLNQ
;
A
#
# COMPACT_ATOMS: atom_id res chain seq x y z
N ALA A 1 -1.81 -77.48 -8.34
CA ALA A 1 -2.75 -78.56 -7.99
C ALA A 1 -3.66 -78.08 -6.87
N MET A 2 -4.90 -77.72 -7.17
CA MET A 2 -5.97 -77.58 -6.18
C MET A 2 -7.18 -78.32 -6.72
N SER A 3 -7.46 -79.47 -6.13
CA SER A 3 -8.64 -80.28 -6.38
C SER A 3 -9.87 -79.50 -5.89
N SER A 4 -10.55 -78.80 -6.79
CA SER A 4 -11.85 -78.22 -6.49
C SER A 4 -12.91 -79.31 -6.61
N HIS A 5 -13.38 -79.80 -5.47
CA HIS A 5 -14.65 -80.51 -5.38
C HIS A 5 -15.77 -79.62 -5.95
N VAL A 6 -16.08 -79.78 -7.24
CA VAL A 6 -17.27 -79.19 -7.84
C VAL A 6 -18.47 -79.93 -7.28
N LYS A 7 -19.04 -79.40 -6.19
CA LYS A 7 -20.37 -79.82 -5.72
C LYS A 7 -21.33 -79.69 -6.90
N LEU A 8 -22.03 -80.76 -7.27
CA LEU A 8 -23.19 -80.70 -8.16
C LEU A 8 -24.24 -79.78 -7.52
N ARG A 9 -24.17 -78.47 -7.83
CA ARG A 9 -25.12 -77.48 -7.36
C ARG A 9 -26.43 -77.69 -8.12
N LYS A 10 -27.53 -77.92 -7.38
CA LYS A 10 -28.88 -77.99 -7.96
C LYS A 10 -29.17 -76.67 -8.69
N GLU A 11 -29.69 -76.73 -9.92
CA GLU A 11 -30.01 -75.59 -10.81
C GLU A 11 -30.77 -74.42 -10.16
N LYS A 12 -31.56 -74.69 -9.10
CA LYS A 12 -32.29 -73.66 -8.35
C LYS A 12 -31.41 -72.78 -7.44
N GLY A 13 -30.25 -73.28 -7.00
CA GLY A 13 -29.35 -72.55 -6.10
C GLY A 13 -28.50 -71.49 -6.83
N THR A 14 -28.02 -71.80 -8.03
CA THR A 14 -27.17 -70.89 -8.83
C THR A 14 -27.94 -69.70 -9.39
N LEU A 15 -29.22 -69.89 -9.75
CA LEU A 15 -30.08 -68.80 -10.23
C LEU A 15 -30.42 -67.79 -9.12
N ALA A 16 -30.70 -68.29 -7.91
CA ALA A 16 -31.01 -67.45 -6.75
C ALA A 16 -29.80 -66.64 -6.27
N GLU A 17 -28.61 -67.22 -6.29
CA GLU A 17 -27.33 -66.53 -6.00
C GLU A 17 -27.10 -65.36 -6.99
N TYR A 18 -27.36 -65.58 -8.28
CA TYR A 18 -27.20 -64.55 -9.31
C TYR A 18 -28.26 -63.43 -9.20
N GLU A 19 -29.52 -63.78 -8.91
CA GLU A 19 -30.58 -62.78 -8.68
C GLU A 19 -30.28 -61.92 -7.44
N MET A 20 -29.68 -62.50 -6.40
CA MET A 20 -29.22 -61.75 -5.22
C MET A 20 -28.09 -60.78 -5.59
N GLN A 21 -27.11 -61.22 -6.39
CA GLN A 21 -26.02 -60.37 -6.87
C GLN A 21 -26.53 -59.18 -7.70
N ILE A 22 -27.49 -59.39 -8.61
CA ILE A 22 -28.09 -58.29 -9.38
C ILE A 22 -28.82 -57.30 -8.47
N LYS A 23 -29.53 -57.78 -7.44
CA LYS A 23 -30.18 -56.90 -6.47
C LYS A 23 -29.18 -56.06 -5.70
N GLU A 24 -28.06 -56.65 -5.29
CA GLU A 24 -26.98 -55.93 -4.63
C GLU A 24 -26.38 -54.85 -5.52
N VAL A 25 -26.11 -55.17 -6.79
CA VAL A 25 -25.65 -54.19 -7.79
C VAL A 25 -26.64 -53.04 -7.93
N ARG A 26 -27.94 -53.31 -8.14
CA ARG A 26 -28.97 -52.26 -8.22
C ARG A 26 -29.01 -51.38 -6.98
N SER A 27 -28.85 -51.97 -5.80
CA SER A 27 -28.78 -51.23 -4.54
C SER A 27 -27.55 -50.33 -4.49
N GLN A 28 -26.37 -50.83 -4.88
CA GLN A 28 -25.15 -50.04 -4.93
C GLN A 28 -25.25 -48.87 -5.93
N LEU A 29 -25.79 -49.11 -7.13
CA LEU A 29 -25.97 -48.07 -8.15
C LEU A 29 -26.90 -46.95 -7.66
N SER A 30 -28.00 -47.31 -6.97
CA SER A 30 -28.88 -46.32 -6.34
C SER A 30 -28.18 -45.54 -5.23
N GLU A 31 -27.33 -46.19 -4.44
CA GLU A 31 -26.60 -45.53 -3.36
C GLU A 31 -25.52 -44.58 -3.90
N GLN A 32 -24.83 -44.94 -4.99
CA GLN A 32 -23.87 -44.06 -5.67
C GLN A 32 -24.50 -42.72 -6.06
N LEU A 33 -25.70 -42.72 -6.61
CA LEU A 33 -26.40 -41.48 -6.98
C LEU A 33 -26.74 -40.62 -5.77
N LYS A 34 -27.17 -41.23 -4.65
CA LYS A 34 -27.43 -40.48 -3.41
C LYS A 34 -26.15 -39.86 -2.86
N VAL A 35 -25.04 -40.58 -2.89
CA VAL A 35 -23.73 -40.04 -2.45
C VAL A 35 -23.36 -38.82 -3.29
N LEU A 36 -23.54 -38.87 -4.62
CA LEU A 36 -23.27 -37.73 -5.50
C LEU A 36 -24.22 -36.55 -5.23
N ASP A 37 -25.51 -36.81 -5.01
CA ASP A 37 -26.49 -35.77 -4.65
C ASP A 37 -26.09 -35.06 -3.34
N VAL A 38 -25.74 -35.82 -2.30
CA VAL A 38 -25.27 -35.27 -1.01
C VAL A 38 -24.00 -34.43 -1.17
N GLN A 39 -23.03 -34.86 -2.00
CA GLN A 39 -21.82 -34.08 -2.24
C GLN A 39 -22.12 -32.72 -2.89
N VAL A 40 -23.10 -32.68 -3.79
CA VAL A 40 -23.53 -31.43 -4.45
C VAL A 40 -24.25 -30.52 -3.45
N GLU A 41 -25.12 -31.07 -2.61
CA GLU A 41 -25.78 -30.32 -1.54
C GLU A 41 -24.77 -29.68 -0.58
N LEU A 42 -23.75 -30.43 -0.14
CA LEU A 42 -22.68 -29.91 0.72
C LEU A 42 -21.90 -28.77 0.06
N ARG A 43 -21.62 -28.85 -1.25
CA ARG A 43 -20.93 -27.79 -1.99
C ARG A 43 -21.79 -26.55 -2.14
N VAL A 44 -23.08 -26.71 -2.46
CA VAL A 44 -24.01 -25.59 -2.56
C VAL A 44 -24.16 -24.91 -1.20
N GLN A 45 -24.27 -25.68 -0.11
CA GLN A 45 -24.31 -25.14 1.25
C GLN A 45 -23.04 -24.35 1.58
N LEU A 46 -21.86 -24.89 1.29
CA LEU A 46 -20.59 -24.19 1.49
C LEU A 46 -20.56 -22.85 0.76
N ILE A 47 -21.03 -22.80 -0.49
CA ILE A 47 -21.09 -21.56 -1.27
C ILE A 47 -22.08 -20.57 -0.66
N GLN A 48 -23.22 -21.03 -0.15
CA GLN A 48 -24.19 -20.19 0.57
C GLN A 48 -23.59 -19.60 1.85
N ASP A 49 -22.91 -20.42 2.65
CA ASP A 49 -22.25 -19.98 3.90
C ASP A 49 -21.16 -18.94 3.60
N LEU A 50 -20.33 -19.17 2.58
CA LEU A 50 -19.31 -18.21 2.14
C LEU A 50 -19.93 -16.90 1.64
N ASN A 51 -21.05 -16.98 0.94
CA ASN A 51 -21.76 -15.84 0.40
C ASN A 51 -22.35 -14.97 1.53
N GLU A 52 -22.99 -15.61 2.52
CA GLU A 52 -23.50 -14.96 3.73
C GLU A 52 -22.37 -14.32 4.55
N PHE A 53 -21.29 -15.07 4.79
CA PHE A 53 -20.11 -14.58 5.50
C PHE A 53 -19.54 -13.32 4.84
N LEU A 54 -19.37 -13.31 3.51
CA LEU A 54 -18.82 -12.15 2.81
C LEU A 54 -19.78 -10.96 2.76
N ARG A 55 -21.10 -11.20 2.71
CA ARG A 55 -22.09 -10.11 2.86
C ARG A 55 -21.99 -9.48 4.24
N ARG A 56 -21.98 -10.29 5.30
CA ARG A 56 -21.84 -9.76 6.66
C ARG A 56 -20.49 -9.07 6.86
N ARG A 57 -19.41 -9.62 6.29
CA ARG A 57 -18.09 -8.98 6.31
C ARG A 57 -18.13 -7.62 5.61
N ALA A 58 -18.76 -7.51 4.45
CA ALA A 58 -18.90 -6.25 3.72
C ALA A 58 -19.64 -5.18 4.54
N GLU A 59 -20.71 -5.54 5.24
CA GLU A 59 -21.45 -4.63 6.11
C GLU A 59 -20.57 -4.05 7.23
N ILE A 60 -19.74 -4.90 7.86
CA ILE A 60 -18.80 -4.49 8.91
C ILE A 60 -17.76 -3.53 8.35
N GLU A 61 -17.20 -3.81 7.16
CA GLU A 61 -16.24 -2.92 6.51
C GLU A 61 -16.85 -1.55 6.18
N LEU A 62 -18.10 -1.52 5.67
CA LEU A 62 -18.82 -0.29 5.37
C LEU A 62 -19.21 0.51 6.62
N GLU A 63 -19.52 -0.17 7.73
CA GLU A 63 -19.76 0.49 9.01
C GLU A 63 -18.47 1.09 9.60
N TYR A 64 -17.35 0.36 9.51
CA TYR A 64 -16.06 0.86 9.93
C TYR A 64 -15.61 2.07 9.10
N SER A 65 -15.71 1.98 7.77
CA SER A 65 -15.49 3.09 6.84
C SER A 65 -16.28 4.34 7.23
N ARG A 66 -17.60 4.22 7.39
CA ARG A 66 -18.46 5.35 7.81
C ARG A 66 -18.07 5.93 9.17
N SER A 67 -17.56 5.11 10.08
CA SER A 67 -17.12 5.55 11.41
C SER A 67 -15.81 6.34 11.32
N LEU A 68 -14.87 5.90 10.47
CA LEU A 68 -13.63 6.62 10.17
C LEU A 68 -13.92 7.96 9.47
N GLU A 69 -14.82 8.00 8.49
CA GLU A 69 -15.18 9.25 7.82
C GLU A 69 -15.75 10.28 8.81
N LYS A 70 -16.70 9.85 9.66
CA LYS A 70 -17.26 10.69 10.73
C LYS A 70 -16.21 11.20 11.70
N LEU A 71 -15.20 10.37 12.01
CA LEU A 71 -14.08 10.77 12.86
C LEU A 71 -13.29 11.91 12.20
N VAL A 72 -12.91 11.73 10.94
CA VAL A 72 -12.16 12.74 10.19
C VAL A 72 -12.97 14.04 10.03
N ASP A 73 -14.25 13.96 9.71
CA ASP A 73 -15.11 15.13 9.54
C ASP A 73 -15.26 15.94 10.83
N ARG A 74 -15.37 15.26 11.98
CA ARG A 74 -15.43 15.90 13.30
C ARG A 74 -14.21 16.77 13.58
N PHE A 75 -13.02 16.34 13.14
CA PHE A 75 -11.78 17.05 13.38
C PHE A 75 -11.43 18.03 12.25
N SER A 76 -11.74 17.71 11.00
CA SER A 76 -11.58 18.60 9.85
C SER A 76 -12.46 19.84 9.98
N SER A 77 -13.69 19.69 10.46
CA SER A 77 -14.61 20.80 10.67
C SER A 77 -14.22 21.75 11.81
N LYS A 78 -13.27 21.37 12.67
CA LYS A 78 -12.72 22.23 13.74
C LYS A 78 -11.54 23.08 13.29
N ILE A 79 -10.91 22.76 12.15
CA ILE A 79 -9.79 23.51 11.55
C ILE A 79 -10.30 24.79 10.83
N ARG A 80 -11.39 25.40 11.32
CA ARG A 80 -12.07 26.57 10.71
C ARG A 80 -11.49 27.90 11.20
N HIS A 81 -10.24 28.20 10.86
CA HIS A 81 -9.81 29.61 10.76
C HIS A 81 -9.66 29.98 9.27
N PRO A 82 -10.47 30.91 8.73
CA PRO A 82 -10.46 31.26 7.31
C PRO A 82 -9.11 31.75 6.77
N LYS A 83 -8.28 32.35 7.63
CA LYS A 83 -6.92 32.79 7.28
C LYS A 83 -5.91 31.64 7.18
N GLU A 84 -6.11 30.57 7.95
CA GLU A 84 -5.28 29.37 7.88
C GLU A 84 -5.65 28.50 6.68
N GLN A 85 -6.92 28.53 6.23
CA GLN A 85 -7.41 27.72 5.13
C GLN A 85 -6.85 28.11 3.74
N GLN A 86 -6.44 29.37 3.56
CA GLN A 86 -5.69 29.82 2.38
C GLN A 86 -4.21 29.39 2.45
N ASN A 87 -3.62 29.34 3.64
CA ASN A 87 -2.26 28.84 3.86
C ASN A 87 -2.16 27.30 3.82
N LEU A 88 -3.23 26.58 4.18
CA LEU A 88 -3.33 25.12 4.14
C LEU A 88 -3.38 24.52 2.74
N LYS A 89 -3.67 25.32 1.70
CA LYS A 89 -3.66 24.86 0.31
C LYS A 89 -2.29 24.97 -0.37
N LYS A 90 -1.34 25.66 0.26
CA LYS A 90 0.07 25.72 -0.14
C LYS A 90 0.86 25.02 0.98
N ASP A 91 1.21 23.74 0.81
CA ASP A 91 1.91 22.89 1.81
C ASP A 91 3.14 23.55 2.48
N GLU A 92 3.71 24.61 1.90
CA GLU A 92 4.97 25.23 2.34
C GLU A 92 4.93 25.94 3.71
N ASN A 93 3.77 26.41 4.17
CA ASN A 93 3.69 27.29 5.36
C ASN A 93 3.18 26.63 6.65
N LEU A 94 2.93 25.32 6.66
CA LEU A 94 2.50 24.63 7.87
C LEU A 94 3.66 24.41 8.84
N LEU A 95 3.39 24.57 10.13
CA LEU A 95 4.30 24.13 11.19
C LEU A 95 4.39 22.60 11.19
N SER A 96 5.58 22.07 11.46
CA SER A 96 5.84 20.63 11.32
C SER A 96 4.88 19.72 12.13
N PRO A 97 4.44 20.04 13.37
CA PRO A 97 3.47 19.22 14.08
C PRO A 97 2.06 19.29 13.48
N VAL A 98 1.70 20.44 12.90
CA VAL A 98 0.40 20.63 12.23
C VAL A 98 0.35 19.82 10.95
N ASN A 99 1.47 19.73 10.23
CA ASN A 99 1.61 18.85 9.07
C ASN A 99 1.42 17.37 9.47
N CYS A 100 2.06 16.89 10.55
CA CYS A 100 1.86 15.53 11.06
C CYS A 100 0.38 15.25 11.40
N TRP A 101 -0.29 16.19 12.06
CA TRP A 101 -1.72 16.08 12.36
C TRP A 101 -2.58 16.01 11.10
N TYR A 102 -2.29 16.83 10.10
CA TYR A 102 -3.01 16.84 8.83
C TYR A 102 -2.84 15.53 8.06
N LEU A 103 -1.61 15.02 7.98
CA LEU A 103 -1.32 13.72 7.35
C LEU A 103 -2.02 12.57 8.08
N LEU A 104 -2.11 12.60 9.40
CA LEU A 104 -2.85 11.61 10.17
C LEU A 104 -4.35 11.62 9.84
N LEU A 105 -4.96 12.80 9.70
CA LEU A 105 -6.37 12.93 9.30
C LEU A 105 -6.60 12.44 7.87
N ASN A 106 -5.69 12.80 6.94
CA ASN A 106 -5.77 12.34 5.56
C ASN A 106 -5.60 10.83 5.45
N GLN A 107 -4.68 10.25 6.21
CA GLN A 107 -4.52 8.80 6.25
C GLN A 107 -5.77 8.11 6.76
N THR A 108 -6.37 8.61 7.85
CA THR A 108 -7.63 8.07 8.38
C THR A 108 -8.77 8.15 7.34
N ARG A 109 -8.80 9.23 6.52
CA ARG A 109 -9.75 9.37 5.42
C ARG A 109 -9.46 8.39 4.28
N GLN A 110 -8.20 8.12 3.99
CA GLN A 110 -7.84 7.12 2.99
C GLN A 110 -8.22 5.72 3.45
N GLU A 111 -7.98 5.37 4.71
CA GLU A 111 -8.43 4.10 5.30
C GLU A 111 -9.96 3.95 5.20
N SER A 112 -10.72 5.02 5.49
CA SER A 112 -12.18 5.05 5.28
C SER A 112 -12.57 4.63 3.85
N ARG A 113 -11.90 5.18 2.83
CA ARG A 113 -12.17 4.86 1.42
C ARG A 113 -11.75 3.44 1.04
N ASP A 114 -10.61 2.98 1.54
CA ASP A 114 -10.09 1.65 1.28
C ASP A 114 -11.00 0.57 1.86
N HIS A 115 -11.50 0.77 3.09
CA HIS A 115 -12.49 -0.10 3.71
C HIS A 115 -13.84 -0.08 2.98
N ALA A 116 -14.28 1.07 2.46
CA ALA A 116 -15.48 1.15 1.62
C ALA A 116 -15.31 0.30 0.34
N ALA A 117 -14.20 0.49 -0.37
CA ALA A 117 -13.91 -0.25 -1.60
C ALA A 117 -13.76 -1.77 -1.36
N LEU A 118 -13.23 -2.17 -0.21
CA LEU A 118 -13.17 -3.56 0.22
C LEU A 118 -14.57 -4.13 0.49
N GLY A 119 -15.43 -3.37 1.18
CA GLY A 119 -16.84 -3.72 1.39
C GLY A 119 -17.60 -3.89 0.07
N ASP A 120 -17.43 -2.96 -0.86
CA ASP A 120 -18.03 -3.04 -2.20
C ASP A 120 -17.49 -4.22 -3.01
N THR A 121 -16.18 -4.49 -2.96
CA THR A 121 -15.61 -5.65 -3.65
C THR A 121 -16.16 -6.97 -3.09
N CYS A 122 -16.29 -7.07 -1.76
CA CYS A 122 -16.89 -8.23 -1.12
C CYS A 122 -18.34 -8.42 -1.59
N SER A 123 -19.19 -7.41 -1.40
CA SER A 123 -20.63 -7.49 -1.64
C SER A 123 -21.04 -7.50 -3.12
N ALA A 124 -20.44 -6.64 -3.95
CA ALA A 124 -20.85 -6.46 -5.34
C ALA A 124 -20.15 -7.42 -6.31
N HIS A 125 -18.89 -7.82 -6.03
CA HIS A 125 -18.11 -8.61 -7.00
C HIS A 125 -17.95 -10.07 -6.58
N ILE A 126 -17.59 -10.33 -5.33
CA ILE A 126 -17.27 -11.70 -4.90
C ILE A 126 -18.56 -12.47 -4.60
N THR A 127 -19.52 -11.86 -3.91
CA THR A 127 -20.83 -12.45 -3.64
C THR A 127 -21.57 -12.86 -4.91
N VAL A 128 -21.56 -11.99 -5.94
CA VAL A 128 -22.19 -12.29 -7.25
C VAL A 128 -21.51 -13.49 -7.93
N ARG A 129 -20.17 -13.57 -7.90
CA ARG A 129 -19.46 -14.74 -8.44
C ARG A 129 -19.81 -16.02 -7.69
N LEU A 130 -19.93 -15.97 -6.37
CA LEU A 130 -20.34 -17.13 -5.57
C LEU A 130 -21.75 -17.59 -5.95
N THR A 131 -22.69 -16.67 -6.17
CA THR A 131 -24.02 -17.01 -6.67
C THR A 131 -23.96 -17.75 -8.01
N HIS A 132 -23.18 -17.26 -8.98
CA HIS A 132 -22.99 -17.96 -10.26
C HIS A 132 -22.35 -19.34 -10.09
N ILE A 133 -21.38 -19.49 -9.18
CA ILE A 133 -20.75 -20.78 -8.88
C ILE A 133 -21.80 -21.78 -8.35
N ALA A 134 -22.70 -21.35 -7.48
CA ALA A 134 -23.77 -22.21 -6.97
C ALA A 134 -24.72 -22.65 -8.10
N GLU A 135 -25.12 -21.73 -8.97
CA GLU A 135 -25.98 -22.01 -10.14
C GLU A 135 -25.32 -23.02 -11.10
N ASP A 136 -24.04 -22.80 -11.43
CA ASP A 136 -23.27 -23.69 -12.28
C ASP A 136 -23.09 -25.08 -11.66
N THR A 137 -22.83 -25.15 -10.35
CA THR A 137 -22.70 -26.42 -9.61
C THR A 137 -23.99 -27.23 -9.70
N GLY A 138 -25.15 -26.59 -9.46
CA GLY A 138 -26.46 -27.25 -9.58
C GLY A 138 -26.77 -27.68 -11.01
N ARG A 139 -26.50 -26.82 -12.00
CA ARG A 139 -26.72 -27.12 -13.42
C ARG A 139 -25.84 -28.27 -13.92
N LEU A 140 -24.56 -28.29 -13.55
CA LEU A 140 -23.62 -29.33 -13.95
C LEU A 140 -23.93 -30.65 -13.27
N SER A 141 -24.25 -30.65 -11.97
CA SER A 141 -24.69 -31.84 -11.24
C SER A 141 -25.89 -32.51 -11.93
N LYS A 142 -26.90 -31.73 -12.34
CA LYS A 142 -28.06 -32.29 -13.05
C LYS A 142 -27.67 -33.00 -14.34
N LYS A 143 -26.78 -32.40 -15.15
CA LYS A 143 -26.28 -33.03 -16.38
C LYS A 143 -25.45 -34.29 -16.09
N SER A 144 -24.58 -34.25 -15.08
CA SER A 144 -23.78 -35.41 -14.67
C SER A 144 -24.66 -36.56 -14.17
N LYS A 145 -25.77 -36.25 -13.49
CA LYS A 145 -26.77 -37.24 -13.05
C LYS A 145 -27.48 -37.90 -14.22
N GLU A 146 -27.85 -37.13 -15.24
CA GLU A 146 -28.45 -37.67 -16.48
C GLU A 146 -27.49 -38.65 -17.18
N VAL A 147 -26.21 -38.30 -17.32
CA VAL A 147 -25.19 -39.20 -17.87
C VAL A 147 -25.00 -40.43 -16.97
N GLY A 148 -24.91 -40.25 -15.65
CA GLY A 148 -24.77 -41.36 -14.71
C GLY A 148 -25.93 -42.36 -14.79
N LEU A 149 -27.17 -41.88 -14.88
CA LEU A 149 -28.35 -42.72 -15.08
C LEU A 149 -28.29 -43.50 -16.39
N GLN A 150 -27.85 -42.88 -17.49
CA GLN A 150 -27.66 -43.56 -18.77
C GLN A 150 -26.64 -44.71 -18.67
N MET A 151 -25.50 -44.46 -18.03
CA MET A 151 -24.46 -45.50 -17.86
C MET A 151 -24.94 -46.65 -16.97
N GLN A 152 -25.69 -46.34 -15.91
CA GLN A 152 -26.30 -47.35 -15.04
C GLN A 152 -27.36 -48.18 -15.79
N ASP A 153 -28.17 -47.58 -16.66
CA ASP A 153 -29.14 -48.30 -17.48
C ASP A 153 -28.47 -49.27 -18.47
N GLU A 154 -27.40 -48.83 -19.14
CA GLU A 154 -26.60 -49.69 -20.02
C GLU A 154 -26.01 -50.88 -19.27
N LEU A 155 -25.50 -50.66 -18.05
CA LEU A 155 -24.98 -51.73 -17.19
C LEU A 155 -26.07 -52.74 -16.78
N LEU A 156 -27.26 -52.24 -16.42
CA LEU A 156 -28.41 -53.09 -16.10
C LEU A 156 -28.93 -53.86 -17.31
N LYS A 157 -28.83 -53.30 -18.52
CA LYS A 157 -29.17 -53.99 -19.76
C LYS A 157 -28.25 -55.19 -20.01
N VAL A 158 -26.93 -55.00 -19.90
CA VAL A 158 -25.95 -56.09 -20.11
C VAL A 158 -26.10 -57.19 -19.05
N THR A 159 -26.42 -56.84 -17.80
CA THR A 159 -26.73 -57.87 -16.77
C THR A 159 -28.04 -58.62 -17.05
N SER A 160 -29.04 -57.97 -17.65
CA SER A 160 -30.29 -58.64 -18.06
C SER A 160 -30.07 -59.59 -19.25
N GLU A 161 -29.23 -59.22 -20.21
CA GLU A 161 -28.80 -60.07 -21.34
C GLU A 161 -28.08 -61.32 -20.81
N LEU A 162 -27.14 -61.16 -19.86
CA LEU A 162 -26.46 -62.26 -19.19
C LEU A 162 -27.45 -63.18 -18.45
N GLN A 163 -28.42 -62.61 -17.72
CA GLN A 163 -29.45 -63.40 -17.03
C GLN A 163 -30.25 -64.27 -18.00
N THR A 164 -30.58 -63.71 -19.17
CA THR A 164 -31.35 -64.40 -20.21
C THR A 164 -30.53 -65.54 -20.82
N ALA A 165 -29.27 -65.27 -21.21
CA ALA A 165 -28.37 -66.28 -21.75
C ALA A 165 -28.11 -67.44 -20.76
N MET A 166 -27.95 -67.12 -19.47
CA MET A 166 -27.81 -68.12 -18.41
C MET A 166 -29.06 -69.01 -18.28
N LYS A 167 -30.27 -68.41 -18.26
CA LYS A 167 -31.53 -69.18 -18.19
C LYS A 167 -31.69 -70.11 -19.40
N THR A 168 -31.37 -69.63 -20.60
CA THR A 168 -31.38 -70.43 -21.83
C THR A 168 -30.37 -71.58 -21.79
N TYR A 169 -29.16 -71.34 -21.28
CA TYR A 169 -28.16 -72.38 -21.08
C TYR A 169 -28.63 -73.45 -20.09
N HIS A 170 -29.13 -73.05 -18.92
CA HIS A 170 -29.63 -74.00 -17.92
C HIS A 170 -30.74 -74.88 -18.51
N GLN A 171 -31.72 -74.30 -19.21
CA GLN A 171 -32.81 -75.06 -19.84
C GLN A 171 -32.28 -76.11 -20.84
N TYR A 172 -31.40 -75.71 -21.77
CA TYR A 172 -30.84 -76.66 -22.74
C TYR A 172 -29.90 -77.69 -22.11
N HIS A 173 -29.26 -77.36 -20.99
CA HIS A 173 -28.47 -78.30 -20.20
C HIS A 173 -29.37 -79.37 -19.57
N THR A 174 -30.48 -78.98 -18.94
CA THR A 174 -31.49 -79.91 -18.41
C THR A 174 -32.04 -80.82 -19.52
N ASP A 175 -32.38 -80.25 -20.68
CA ASP A 175 -32.90 -81.00 -21.83
C ASP A 175 -31.88 -82.01 -22.37
N SER A 176 -30.60 -81.62 -22.43
CA SER A 176 -29.49 -82.50 -22.82
C SER A 176 -29.31 -83.65 -21.83
N LEU A 177 -29.35 -83.38 -20.52
CA LEU A 177 -29.27 -84.41 -19.47
C LEU A 177 -30.47 -85.38 -19.54
N SER A 178 -31.67 -84.87 -19.82
CA SER A 178 -32.87 -85.69 -20.03
C SER A 178 -32.74 -86.59 -21.27
N ALA A 179 -32.22 -86.06 -22.38
CA ALA A 179 -31.97 -86.82 -23.59
C ALA A 179 -30.90 -87.90 -23.38
N GLU A 180 -29.85 -87.59 -22.62
CA GLU A 180 -28.78 -88.53 -22.25
C GLU A 180 -29.31 -89.65 -21.35
N GLY A 181 -30.15 -89.32 -20.37
CA GLY A 181 -30.83 -90.31 -19.53
C GLY A 181 -31.71 -91.26 -20.35
N LYS A 182 -32.53 -90.73 -21.26
CA LYS A 182 -33.35 -91.53 -22.19
C LYS A 182 -32.50 -92.40 -23.12
N MET A 183 -31.32 -91.94 -23.52
CA MET A 183 -30.37 -92.73 -24.30
C MET A 183 -29.80 -93.90 -23.49
N LYS A 184 -29.32 -93.64 -22.27
CA LYS A 184 -28.79 -94.67 -21.36
C LYS A 184 -29.85 -95.72 -20.98
N GLU A 185 -31.11 -95.31 -20.84
CA GLU A 185 -32.22 -96.25 -20.64
C GLU A 185 -32.47 -97.15 -21.86
N ALA A 186 -32.36 -96.60 -23.08
CA ALA A 186 -32.47 -97.40 -24.29
C ALA A 186 -31.32 -98.40 -24.44
N GLU A 187 -30.10 -98.00 -24.09
CA GLU A 187 -28.91 -98.87 -24.04
C GLU A 187 -29.08 -99.99 -23.02
N LYS A 188 -29.53 -99.67 -21.80
CA LYS A 188 -29.82 -100.68 -20.76
C LYS A 188 -30.96 -101.63 -21.14
N LEU A 189 -31.99 -101.15 -21.83
CA LEU A 189 -33.09 -101.98 -22.32
C LEU A 189 -32.61 -102.95 -23.40
N GLU A 190 -31.74 -102.50 -24.30
CA GLU A 190 -31.07 -103.34 -25.30
C GLU A 190 -30.18 -104.40 -24.63
N GLU A 191 -29.32 -104.01 -23.69
CA GLU A 191 -28.46 -104.92 -22.91
C GLU A 191 -29.26 -105.97 -22.13
N ARG A 192 -30.38 -105.58 -21.49
CA ARG A 192 -31.27 -106.52 -20.78
C ARG A 192 -31.98 -107.48 -21.73
N HIS A 193 -32.36 -107.04 -22.92
CA HIS A 193 -33.02 -107.87 -23.93
C HIS A 193 -32.03 -108.84 -24.61
N MET A 194 -30.76 -108.43 -24.73
CA MET A 194 -29.66 -109.26 -25.22
C MET A 194 -29.18 -110.25 -24.14
N GLY A 195 -29.13 -109.84 -22.87
CA GLY A 195 -28.70 -110.66 -21.72
C GLY A 195 -29.71 -111.72 -21.26
N LYS A 196 -31.03 -111.43 -21.31
CA LYS A 196 -32.08 -112.43 -21.02
C LYS A 196 -32.16 -113.55 -22.07
N SER A 197 -31.50 -113.40 -23.22
CA SER A 197 -31.50 -114.41 -24.28
C SER A 197 -30.49 -115.54 -24.06
N ALA A 198 -29.64 -115.45 -23.04
CA ALA A 198 -28.65 -116.49 -22.72
C ALA A 198 -29.16 -117.61 -21.79
N ASP A 199 -30.30 -117.42 -21.09
CA ASP A 199 -30.71 -118.29 -19.96
C ASP A 199 -32.12 -118.91 -20.09
N GLN A 200 -32.67 -119.04 -21.31
CA GLN A 200 -33.93 -119.76 -21.53
C GLN A 200 -33.75 -120.93 -22.49
N GLY A 201 -33.41 -122.08 -21.90
CA GLY A 201 -33.53 -123.38 -22.53
C GLY A 201 -34.94 -123.98 -22.39
N VAL A 202 -35.46 -124.46 -23.52
CA VAL A 202 -36.32 -125.67 -23.66
C VAL A 202 -37.79 -125.61 -23.17
N SER A 203 -38.76 -125.39 -24.09
CA SER A 203 -39.83 -126.36 -24.45
C SER A 203 -41.08 -125.77 -25.17
N GLN A 204 -41.42 -126.41 -26.30
CA GLN A 204 -42.68 -126.62 -27.04
C GLN A 204 -43.87 -125.62 -26.99
N SER A 205 -44.16 -124.96 -28.13
CA SER A 205 -45.38 -125.14 -28.97
C SER A 205 -45.37 -124.12 -30.14
N GLY A 206 -46.08 -124.42 -31.22
CA GLY A 206 -45.87 -123.88 -32.57
C GLY A 206 -45.98 -122.35 -32.78
N GLY A 207 -45.04 -121.84 -33.59
CA GLY A 207 -44.94 -120.47 -34.09
C GLY A 207 -43.48 -120.09 -34.33
N ASP A 208 -43.09 -119.71 -35.55
CA ASP A 208 -41.70 -119.53 -35.99
C ASP A 208 -40.95 -118.37 -35.24
N PRO A 209 -40.04 -118.63 -34.28
CA PRO A 209 -39.53 -117.62 -33.35
C PRO A 209 -38.41 -116.72 -33.91
N LYS A 210 -37.84 -117.06 -35.09
CA LYS A 210 -36.64 -116.39 -35.62
C LYS A 210 -36.92 -115.06 -36.33
N GLN A 211 -38.09 -114.91 -36.97
CA GLN A 211 -38.42 -113.72 -37.77
C GLN A 211 -38.95 -112.55 -36.90
N GLN A 212 -39.73 -112.87 -35.85
CA GLN A 212 -40.23 -111.89 -34.89
C GLN A 212 -39.09 -111.29 -34.02
N ARG A 213 -38.07 -112.10 -33.68
CA ARG A 213 -36.84 -111.66 -32.98
C ARG A 213 -36.01 -110.65 -33.78
N ARG A 214 -35.73 -110.90 -35.07
CA ARG A 214 -34.96 -109.98 -35.94
C ARG A 214 -35.67 -108.63 -36.14
N SER A 215 -37.00 -108.64 -36.21
CA SER A 215 -37.81 -107.41 -36.35
C SER A 215 -37.81 -106.52 -35.10
N SER A 216 -37.80 -107.13 -33.91
CA SER A 216 -37.78 -106.42 -32.62
C SER A 216 -36.42 -105.76 -32.34
N VAL A 217 -35.31 -106.46 -32.58
CA VAL A 217 -33.95 -105.92 -32.46
C VAL A 217 -33.74 -104.74 -33.42
N LYS A 218 -34.13 -104.89 -34.69
CA LYS A 218 -34.04 -103.80 -35.69
C LYS A 218 -34.93 -102.58 -35.34
N LYS A 219 -36.06 -102.80 -34.67
CA LYS A 219 -36.93 -101.72 -34.14
C LYS A 219 -36.28 -101.01 -32.95
N MET A 220 -35.56 -101.73 -32.10
CA MET A 220 -34.83 -101.19 -30.96
C MET A 220 -33.57 -100.42 -31.39
N GLU A 221 -32.81 -100.94 -32.36
CA GLU A 221 -31.69 -100.24 -33.00
C GLU A 221 -32.14 -98.91 -33.63
N ARG A 222 -33.23 -98.92 -34.42
CA ARG A 222 -33.82 -97.69 -34.97
C ARG A 222 -34.30 -96.71 -33.89
N MET A 223 -34.78 -97.21 -32.75
CA MET A 223 -35.18 -96.37 -31.62
C MET A 223 -33.96 -95.73 -30.96
N LYS A 224 -32.88 -96.48 -30.78
CA LYS A 224 -31.60 -96.01 -30.24
C LYS A 224 -30.96 -94.98 -31.16
N GLU A 225 -30.90 -95.25 -32.46
CA GLU A 225 -30.39 -94.30 -33.47
C GLU A 225 -31.18 -92.98 -33.46
N LYS A 226 -32.52 -93.04 -33.41
CA LYS A 226 -33.35 -91.83 -33.27
C LYS A 226 -33.11 -91.08 -31.96
N ARG A 227 -32.87 -91.78 -30.85
CA ARG A 227 -32.54 -91.14 -29.57
C ARG A 227 -31.10 -90.57 -29.59
N LEU A 228 -30.17 -91.18 -30.33
CA LEU A 228 -28.78 -90.72 -30.51
C LEU A 228 -28.74 -89.41 -31.30
N VAL A 229 -29.48 -89.32 -32.40
CA VAL A 229 -29.61 -88.06 -33.17
C VAL A 229 -30.19 -86.95 -32.29
N LYS A 230 -31.25 -87.24 -31.52
CA LYS A 230 -31.83 -86.26 -30.57
C LYS A 230 -30.86 -85.84 -29.48
N LEU A 231 -30.03 -86.76 -28.98
CA LEU A 231 -28.97 -86.45 -28.01
C LEU A 231 -27.92 -85.52 -28.64
N GLN A 232 -27.44 -85.81 -29.84
CA GLN A 232 -26.48 -84.97 -30.56
C GLN A 232 -27.04 -83.55 -30.83
N GLU A 233 -28.31 -83.45 -31.24
CA GLU A 233 -28.98 -82.16 -31.43
C GLU A 233 -29.12 -81.37 -30.11
N ALA A 234 -29.50 -82.04 -29.02
CA ALA A 234 -29.62 -81.42 -27.70
C ALA A 234 -28.26 -80.97 -27.15
N GLN A 235 -27.21 -81.78 -27.32
CA GLN A 235 -25.84 -81.44 -26.94
C GLN A 235 -25.28 -80.26 -27.75
N LEU A 236 -25.60 -80.18 -29.05
CA LEU A 236 -25.21 -79.05 -29.88
C LEU A 236 -25.91 -77.75 -29.45
N LYS A 237 -27.22 -77.80 -29.17
CA LYS A 237 -27.98 -76.65 -28.64
C LYS A 237 -27.43 -76.19 -27.28
N CYS A 238 -27.18 -77.14 -26.37
CA CYS A 238 -26.54 -76.86 -25.08
C CYS A 238 -25.16 -76.22 -25.26
N THR A 239 -24.35 -76.71 -26.20
CA THR A 239 -23.01 -76.14 -26.49
C THR A 239 -23.10 -74.72 -27.02
N LYS A 240 -24.02 -74.45 -27.96
CA LYS A 240 -24.24 -73.10 -28.50
C LYS A 240 -24.68 -72.13 -27.41
N ALA A 241 -25.66 -72.52 -26.59
CA ALA A 241 -26.15 -71.69 -25.48
C ALA A 241 -25.09 -71.47 -24.40
N ARG A 242 -24.24 -72.47 -24.11
CA ARG A 242 -23.11 -72.30 -23.20
C ARG A 242 -22.10 -71.29 -23.73
N ASN A 243 -21.76 -71.36 -25.01
CA ASN A 243 -20.82 -70.41 -25.61
C ASN A 243 -21.39 -68.99 -25.57
N ASP A 244 -22.67 -68.82 -25.91
CA ASP A 244 -23.38 -67.53 -25.83
C ASP A 244 -23.41 -66.98 -24.39
N TYR A 245 -23.69 -67.83 -23.40
CA TYR A 245 -23.60 -67.47 -21.99
C TYR A 245 -22.18 -67.01 -21.60
N LEU A 246 -21.13 -67.72 -22.01
CA LEU A 246 -19.74 -67.35 -21.70
C LEU A 246 -19.33 -66.02 -22.36
N LEU A 247 -19.83 -65.73 -23.57
CA LEU A 247 -19.59 -64.45 -24.24
C LEU A 247 -20.29 -63.30 -23.51
N ASN A 248 -21.57 -63.46 -23.16
CA ASN A 248 -22.31 -62.48 -22.37
C ASN A 248 -21.69 -62.28 -20.97
N LEU A 249 -21.15 -63.34 -20.37
CA LEU A 249 -20.47 -63.26 -19.07
C LEU A 249 -19.19 -62.41 -19.17
N ALA A 250 -18.41 -62.62 -20.22
CA ALA A 250 -17.22 -61.81 -20.48
C ALA A 250 -17.59 -60.34 -20.74
N ALA A 251 -18.63 -60.08 -21.53
CA ALA A 251 -19.11 -58.73 -21.83
C ALA A 251 -19.63 -58.01 -20.57
N ALA A 252 -20.44 -58.68 -19.75
CA ALA A 252 -20.94 -58.13 -18.49
C ALA A 252 -19.82 -57.80 -17.51
N ASN A 253 -18.85 -58.70 -17.33
CA ASN A 253 -17.70 -58.44 -16.46
C ASN A 253 -16.84 -57.28 -16.97
N ALA A 254 -16.63 -57.17 -18.29
CA ALA A 254 -15.90 -56.07 -18.88
C ALA A 254 -16.63 -54.73 -18.68
N ALA A 255 -17.95 -54.68 -18.90
CA ALA A 255 -18.77 -53.50 -18.66
C ALA A 255 -18.75 -53.08 -17.17
N MET A 256 -18.87 -54.05 -16.26
CA MET A 256 -18.80 -53.83 -14.81
C MET A 256 -17.45 -53.23 -14.41
N ASN A 257 -16.35 -53.84 -14.86
CA ASN A 257 -15.01 -53.36 -14.57
C ASN A 257 -14.78 -51.95 -15.12
N LYS A 258 -15.20 -51.67 -16.35
CA LYS A 258 -15.07 -50.33 -16.94
C LYS A 258 -15.86 -49.29 -16.13
N TYR A 259 -17.11 -49.61 -15.78
CA TYR A 259 -17.95 -48.69 -15.02
C TYR A 259 -17.32 -48.33 -13.66
N TYR A 260 -16.97 -49.34 -12.86
CA TYR A 260 -16.46 -49.12 -11.51
C TYR A 260 -15.02 -48.59 -11.46
N LEU A 261 -14.18 -48.86 -12.46
CA LEU A 261 -12.78 -48.44 -12.45
C LEU A 261 -12.52 -47.13 -13.22
N GLN A 262 -13.39 -46.74 -14.15
CA GLN A 262 -13.15 -45.57 -15.02
C GLN A 262 -14.34 -44.62 -15.05
N ASP A 263 -15.54 -45.14 -15.34
CA ASP A 263 -16.68 -44.27 -15.62
C ASP A 263 -17.17 -43.53 -14.37
N VAL A 264 -17.16 -44.19 -13.20
CA VAL A 264 -17.50 -43.54 -11.91
C VAL A 264 -16.58 -42.35 -11.61
N CYS A 265 -15.27 -42.49 -11.82
CA CYS A 265 -14.33 -41.38 -11.61
C CYS A 265 -14.63 -40.22 -12.56
N THR A 266 -14.91 -40.52 -13.82
CA THR A 266 -15.26 -39.51 -14.83
C THR A 266 -16.56 -38.78 -14.46
N LEU A 267 -17.56 -39.49 -13.94
CA LEU A 267 -18.81 -38.89 -13.46
C LEU A 267 -18.59 -37.94 -12.28
N ILE A 268 -17.71 -38.29 -11.34
CA ILE A 268 -17.33 -37.42 -10.23
C ILE A 268 -16.66 -36.14 -10.77
N ASP A 269 -15.72 -36.27 -11.71
CA ASP A 269 -15.06 -35.11 -12.34
C ASP A 269 -16.05 -34.20 -13.08
N CYS A 270 -17.07 -34.77 -13.73
CA CYS A 270 -18.14 -33.98 -14.36
C CYS A 270 -18.98 -33.20 -13.35
N CYS A 271 -19.25 -33.76 -12.16
CA CYS A 271 -19.94 -33.04 -11.07
C CYS A 271 -19.12 -31.85 -10.54
N ASP A 272 -17.79 -31.97 -10.55
CA ASP A 272 -16.85 -30.96 -10.03
C ASP A 272 -16.26 -30.03 -11.09
N LEU A 273 -16.75 -30.11 -12.33
CA LEU A 273 -16.18 -29.44 -13.46
C LEU A 273 -16.11 -27.92 -13.24
N GLY A 274 -14.89 -27.42 -13.05
CA GLY A 274 -14.61 -26.00 -12.85
C GLY A 274 -14.95 -25.42 -11.47
N PHE A 275 -15.48 -26.23 -10.53
CA PHE A 275 -15.86 -25.75 -9.19
C PHE A 275 -14.66 -25.17 -8.43
N HIS A 276 -13.60 -25.97 -8.27
CA HIS A 276 -12.39 -25.56 -7.53
C HIS A 276 -11.69 -24.35 -8.17
N LEU A 277 -11.65 -24.30 -9.51
CA LEU A 277 -11.05 -23.20 -10.24
C LEU A 277 -11.82 -21.89 -10.01
N SER A 278 -13.15 -21.96 -10.08
CA SER A 278 -14.03 -20.80 -9.91
C SER A 278 -14.02 -20.30 -8.47
N LEU A 279 -14.13 -21.20 -7.49
CA LEU A 279 -14.03 -20.87 -6.07
C LEU A 279 -12.65 -20.27 -5.74
N GLY A 280 -11.57 -20.88 -6.23
CA GLY A 280 -10.22 -20.35 -6.07
C GLY A 280 -10.05 -18.96 -6.71
N GLY A 281 -10.72 -18.69 -7.84
CA GLY A 281 -10.79 -17.37 -8.45
C GLY A 281 -11.49 -16.33 -7.57
N ALA A 282 -12.64 -16.68 -6.99
CA ALA A 282 -13.37 -15.81 -6.07
C ALA A 282 -12.55 -15.47 -4.81
N LEU A 283 -11.93 -16.48 -4.19
CA LEU A 283 -11.09 -16.30 -2.99
C LEU A 283 -9.79 -15.52 -3.30
N ARG A 284 -9.19 -15.72 -4.47
CA ARG A 284 -8.05 -14.88 -4.91
C ARG A 284 -8.48 -13.42 -5.11
N GLY A 285 -9.69 -13.17 -5.59
CA GLY A 285 -10.28 -11.83 -5.67
C GLY A 285 -10.36 -11.17 -4.28
N TYR A 286 -10.83 -11.92 -3.28
CA TYR A 286 -10.85 -11.46 -1.88
C TYR A 286 -9.44 -11.14 -1.36
N LEU A 287 -8.48 -12.04 -1.55
CA LEU A 287 -7.09 -11.83 -1.12
C LEU A 287 -6.45 -10.62 -1.80
N SER A 288 -6.72 -10.39 -3.09
CA SER A 288 -6.22 -9.22 -3.80
C SER A 288 -6.79 -7.93 -3.23
N ALA A 289 -8.08 -7.89 -2.89
CA ALA A 289 -8.70 -6.72 -2.27
C ALA A 289 -8.08 -6.42 -0.90
N GLN A 290 -7.88 -7.44 -0.07
CA GLN A 290 -7.23 -7.31 1.24
C GLN A 290 -5.79 -6.78 1.12
N ARG A 291 -5.00 -7.32 0.18
CA ARG A 291 -3.63 -6.85 -0.05
C ARG A 291 -3.56 -5.38 -0.48
N ARG A 292 -4.51 -4.90 -1.28
CA ARG A 292 -4.56 -3.47 -1.67
C ARG A 292 -4.75 -2.56 -0.47
N VAL A 293 -5.66 -2.91 0.44
CA VAL A 293 -5.89 -2.14 1.68
C VAL A 293 -4.64 -2.16 2.55
N GLN A 294 -4.00 -3.33 2.69
CA GLN A 294 -2.76 -3.45 3.45
C GLN A 294 -1.64 -2.59 2.87
N GLN A 295 -1.42 -2.67 1.56
CA GLN A 295 -0.37 -1.91 0.88
C GLN A 295 -0.60 -0.40 1.00
N SER A 296 -1.82 0.08 0.76
CA SER A 296 -2.20 1.49 0.93
C SER A 296 -1.88 1.99 2.35
N ARG A 297 -2.19 1.17 3.36
CA ARG A 297 -1.87 1.48 4.76
C ARG A 297 -0.36 1.52 5.02
N GLU A 298 0.41 0.57 4.51
CA GLU A 298 1.87 0.55 4.67
C GLU A 298 2.51 1.79 4.03
N GLU A 299 2.12 2.14 2.80
CA GLU A 299 2.60 3.32 2.10
C GLU A 299 2.33 4.60 2.88
N ALA A 300 1.14 4.74 3.45
CA ALA A 300 0.80 5.92 4.20
C ALA A 300 1.46 6.00 5.59
N LEU A 301 1.73 4.86 6.24
CA LEU A 301 2.52 4.84 7.46
C LEU A 301 3.95 5.33 7.20
N VAL A 302 4.53 5.01 6.04
CA VAL A 302 5.84 5.54 5.63
C VAL A 302 5.79 7.07 5.44
N VAL A 303 4.72 7.60 4.85
CA VAL A 303 4.54 9.05 4.71
C VAL A 303 4.44 9.74 6.08
N LEU A 304 3.70 9.16 7.02
CA LEU A 304 3.57 9.71 8.36
C LEU A 304 4.89 9.65 9.13
N ASP A 305 5.62 8.54 9.04
CA ASP A 305 6.95 8.39 9.65
C ASP A 305 7.94 9.42 9.10
N THR A 306 7.92 9.65 7.78
CA THR A 306 8.73 10.69 7.14
C THR A 306 8.39 12.08 7.68
N ALA A 307 7.11 12.38 7.90
CA ALA A 307 6.69 13.66 8.48
C ALA A 307 7.12 13.81 9.95
N ILE A 308 7.09 12.73 10.73
CA ILE A 308 7.58 12.70 12.12
C ILE A 308 9.08 12.96 12.15
N GLN A 309 9.86 12.32 11.26
CA GLN A 309 11.29 12.60 11.11
C GLN A 309 11.57 14.04 10.65
N GLY A 310 10.60 14.67 9.98
CA GLY A 310 10.64 16.07 9.54
C GLY A 310 10.20 17.10 10.61
N LEU A 311 9.98 16.70 11.86
CA LEU A 311 9.71 17.64 12.96
C LEU A 311 10.94 18.50 13.24
N ASP A 312 10.84 19.80 13.01
CA ASP A 312 11.96 20.74 13.13
C ASP A 312 11.56 22.04 13.86
N PRO A 313 11.88 22.14 15.17
CA PRO A 313 11.59 23.33 15.97
C PRO A 313 12.26 24.61 15.45
N GLN A 314 13.42 24.53 14.78
CA GLN A 314 14.15 25.70 14.30
C GLN A 314 13.52 26.25 13.01
N SER A 315 13.14 25.36 12.10
CA SER A 315 12.37 25.71 10.90
C SER A 315 11.01 26.31 11.29
N ASP A 316 10.33 25.71 12.27
CA ASP A 316 9.05 26.22 12.76
C ASP A 316 9.19 27.59 13.43
N GLN A 317 10.24 27.82 14.22
CA GLN A 317 10.54 29.14 14.78
C GLN A 317 10.68 30.20 13.68
N LYS A 318 11.45 29.90 12.63
CA LYS A 318 11.65 30.80 11.50
C LYS A 318 10.32 31.12 10.80
N LYS A 319 9.49 30.10 10.53
CA LYS A 319 8.15 30.27 9.96
C LYS A 319 7.27 31.17 10.81
N ILE A 320 7.26 30.99 12.14
CA ILE A 320 6.49 31.84 13.06
C ILE A 320 6.92 33.30 12.96
N LEU A 321 8.23 33.57 12.92
CA LEU A 321 8.76 34.93 12.78
C LEU A 321 8.38 35.54 11.43
N GLU A 322 8.50 34.78 10.33
CA GLU A 322 8.17 35.24 8.97
C GLU A 322 6.67 35.50 8.80
N MET A 323 5.81 34.58 9.28
CA MET A 323 4.35 34.72 9.22
C MET A 323 3.84 35.92 10.03
N ASN A 324 4.57 36.34 11.06
CA ASN A 324 4.21 37.44 11.94
C ASN A 324 5.24 38.58 11.87
N ASN A 325 5.80 38.83 10.68
CA ASN A 325 6.88 39.80 10.50
C ASN A 325 6.54 41.18 11.07
N SER A 326 5.31 41.68 10.91
CA SER A 326 4.90 42.98 11.46
C SER A 326 4.98 43.07 13.00
N ALA A 327 4.88 41.93 13.70
CA ALA A 327 4.97 41.88 15.15
C ALA A 327 6.41 41.71 15.65
N PHE A 328 7.27 41.05 14.86
CA PHE A 328 8.63 40.67 15.25
C PHE A 328 9.75 41.43 14.51
N CYS A 329 9.40 42.30 13.55
CA CYS A 329 10.38 43.13 12.85
C CYS A 329 11.01 44.14 13.82
N LEU A 330 12.31 44.39 13.64
CA LEU A 330 13.05 45.37 14.43
C LEU A 330 12.46 46.78 14.21
N PRO A 331 12.08 47.52 15.27
CA PRO A 331 11.66 48.92 15.14
C PRO A 331 12.80 49.81 14.65
N PHE A 332 12.47 51.00 14.13
CA PHE A 332 13.48 52.00 13.75
C PHE A 332 14.40 52.34 14.93
N ARG A 333 15.69 52.51 14.62
CA ARG A 333 16.70 52.89 15.61
C ARG A 333 16.36 54.28 16.16
N PHE A 334 16.53 54.46 17.47
CA PHE A 334 16.45 55.78 18.08
C PHE A 334 17.62 56.65 17.59
N GLU A 335 17.30 57.84 17.09
CA GLU A 335 18.28 58.84 16.65
C GLU A 335 18.46 59.95 17.70
N TYR A 336 19.66 60.54 17.75
CA TYR A 336 19.90 61.75 18.56
C TYR A 336 19.04 62.90 18.02
N GLN A 337 18.28 63.55 18.92
CA GLN A 337 17.46 64.71 18.59
C GLN A 337 18.12 65.97 19.15
N PRO A 338 18.70 66.84 18.29
CA PRO A 338 19.28 68.09 18.73
C PRO A 338 18.29 68.96 19.49
N HIS A 339 18.67 69.39 20.70
CA HIS A 339 17.89 70.37 21.45
C HIS A 339 18.35 71.78 21.07
N GLU A 340 17.42 72.67 20.70
CA GLU A 340 17.69 74.08 20.37
C GLU A 340 18.81 74.31 19.33
N GLY A 341 19.02 73.37 18.40
CA GLY A 341 20.03 73.50 17.36
C GLY A 341 21.46 73.14 17.80
N ASP A 342 21.61 72.37 18.89
CA ASP A 342 22.89 71.77 19.28
C ASP A 342 23.52 71.00 18.11
N GLN A 343 24.76 71.35 17.78
CA GLN A 343 25.51 70.78 16.66
C GLN A 343 26.40 69.61 17.11
N VAL A 344 26.53 69.38 18.41
CA VAL A 344 27.37 68.32 18.98
C VAL A 344 26.56 67.03 19.07
N CYS A 345 26.91 66.05 18.24
CA CYS A 345 26.24 64.74 18.18
C CYS A 345 27.15 63.56 18.56
N GLU A 346 28.38 63.86 19.00
CA GLU A 346 29.36 62.87 19.46
C GLU A 346 29.81 63.16 20.89
N VAL A 347 30.39 62.17 21.57
CA VAL A 347 30.93 62.34 22.93
C VAL A 347 32.19 63.22 22.87
N SER A 348 32.12 64.42 23.45
CA SER A 348 33.24 65.38 23.51
C SER A 348 34.14 65.10 24.72
N VAL A 349 35.45 64.94 24.48
CA VAL A 349 36.47 64.71 25.53
C VAL A 349 37.32 65.97 25.68
N GLU A 350 36.71 67.02 26.24
CA GLU A 350 37.42 68.27 26.54
C GLU A 350 38.31 68.12 27.77
N ALA A 351 39.40 68.89 27.84
CA ALA A 351 40.40 68.80 28.92
C ALA A 351 39.80 68.91 30.34
N GLN A 352 38.69 69.65 30.48
CA GLN A 352 38.00 69.86 31.77
C GLN A 352 37.22 68.61 32.24
N VAL A 353 36.73 67.77 31.33
CA VAL A 353 35.90 66.58 31.63
C VAL A 353 36.64 65.26 31.37
N ARG A 354 37.82 65.32 30.74
CA ARG A 354 38.60 64.16 30.31
C ARG A 354 38.89 63.16 31.42
N HIS A 355 39.37 63.64 32.58
CA HIS A 355 39.70 62.76 33.70
C HIS A 355 38.47 62.02 34.25
N GLU A 356 37.29 62.67 34.25
CA GLU A 356 36.04 62.04 34.67
C GLU A 356 35.59 60.95 33.69
N LEU A 357 35.73 61.21 32.38
CA LEU A 357 35.40 60.24 31.33
C LEU A 357 36.36 59.04 31.32
N GLU A 358 37.67 59.25 31.50
CA GLU A 358 38.67 58.19 31.63
C GLU A 358 38.44 57.32 32.87
N THR A 359 38.13 57.95 34.02
CA THR A 359 37.78 57.22 35.25
C THR A 359 36.51 56.39 35.05
N ARG A 360 35.49 56.97 34.41
CA ARG A 360 34.24 56.27 34.08
C ARG A 360 34.46 55.11 33.12
N PHE A 361 35.36 55.26 32.14
CA PHE A 361 35.75 54.21 31.22
C PHE A 361 36.37 53.02 31.97
N GLN A 362 37.34 53.27 32.85
CA GLN A 362 37.96 52.21 33.68
C GLN A 362 36.95 51.52 34.61
N GLN A 363 36.03 52.29 35.21
CA GLN A 363 34.94 51.73 36.01
C GLN A 363 33.98 50.85 35.19
N LEU A 364 33.63 51.26 33.97
CA LEU A 364 32.82 50.44 33.07
C LEU A 364 33.55 49.18 32.64
N GLN A 365 34.85 49.28 32.33
CA GLN A 365 35.67 48.14 31.89
C GLN A 365 35.78 47.06 32.97
N SER A 366 36.08 47.45 34.21
CA SER A 366 36.15 46.54 35.37
C SER A 366 34.79 45.92 35.71
N ARG A 367 33.72 46.70 35.66
CA ARG A 367 32.37 46.17 35.91
C ARG A 367 31.92 45.21 34.81
N LEU A 368 32.20 45.54 33.56
CA LEU A 368 31.86 44.73 32.39
C LEU A 368 32.56 43.37 32.45
N SER A 369 33.84 43.32 32.84
CA SER A 369 34.57 42.06 32.99
C SER A 369 33.96 41.17 34.08
N SER A 370 33.62 41.72 35.26
CA SER A 370 32.96 40.98 36.34
C SER A 370 31.62 40.38 35.91
N VAL A 371 30.72 41.22 35.36
CA VAL A 371 29.37 40.78 34.94
C VAL A 371 29.46 39.77 33.79
N THR A 372 30.45 39.88 32.92
CA THR A 372 30.67 38.91 31.82
C THR A 372 31.04 37.54 32.35
N ILE A 373 31.94 37.46 33.33
CA ILE A 373 32.34 36.19 33.95
C ILE A 373 31.14 35.56 34.67
N GLU A 374 30.43 36.33 35.50
CA GLU A 374 29.24 35.85 36.22
C GLU A 374 28.16 35.33 35.26
N THR A 375 27.86 36.08 34.19
CA THR A 375 26.84 35.68 33.20
C THR A 375 27.24 34.42 32.44
N GLU A 376 28.53 34.22 32.15
CA GLU A 376 29.01 33.04 31.45
C GLU A 376 28.98 31.78 32.34
N GLU A 377 29.18 31.92 33.65
CA GLU A 377 28.94 30.82 34.59
C GLU A 377 27.47 30.40 34.62
N VAL A 378 26.55 31.38 34.67
CA VAL A 378 25.11 31.12 34.58
C VAL A 378 24.75 30.43 33.25
N ASN A 379 25.35 30.85 32.13
CA ASN A 379 25.15 30.25 30.81
C ASN A 379 25.58 28.77 30.77
N LYS A 380 26.70 28.42 31.41
CA LYS A 380 27.14 27.01 31.51
C LYS A 380 26.14 26.16 32.30
N THR A 381 25.67 26.65 33.45
CA THR A 381 24.64 25.96 34.22
C THR A 381 23.36 25.81 33.41
N LEU A 382 22.92 26.88 32.73
CA LEU A 382 21.73 26.90 31.88
C LEU A 382 21.79 25.82 30.79
N ARG A 383 22.89 25.74 30.04
CA ARG A 383 23.09 24.73 28.97
C ARG A 383 23.10 23.31 29.52
N ALA A 384 23.74 23.09 30.68
CA ALA A 384 23.78 21.78 31.32
C ALA A 384 22.38 21.34 31.78
N THR A 385 21.60 22.24 32.38
CA THR A 385 20.21 21.98 32.78
C THR A 385 19.32 21.70 31.57
N LEU A 386 19.44 22.49 30.49
CA LEU A 386 18.69 22.24 29.26
C LEU A 386 18.96 20.85 28.70
N LYS A 387 20.24 20.46 28.62
CA LYS A 387 20.62 19.13 28.15
C LYS A 387 20.00 18.03 29.02
N ALA A 388 20.13 18.14 30.34
CA ALA A 388 19.56 17.15 31.27
C ALA A 388 18.03 17.02 31.15
N LEU A 389 17.33 18.15 30.94
CA LEU A 389 15.90 18.16 30.69
C LEU A 389 15.53 17.44 29.38
N LEU A 390 16.23 17.75 28.29
CA LEU A 390 15.98 17.12 26.98
C LEU A 390 16.28 15.62 27.00
N ASP A 391 17.37 15.21 27.66
CA ASP A 391 17.72 13.80 27.83
C ASP A 391 16.62 13.06 28.62
N SER A 392 16.10 13.67 29.70
CA SER A 392 15.00 13.10 30.48
C SER A 392 13.71 12.95 29.67
N ILE A 393 13.38 13.93 28.81
CA ILE A 393 12.18 13.89 27.96
C ILE A 393 12.32 12.80 26.88
N SER A 394 13.51 12.67 26.29
CA SER A 394 13.76 11.73 25.18
C SER A 394 13.76 10.26 25.61
N THR A 395 14.09 9.96 26.88
CA THR A 395 14.11 8.59 27.42
C THR A 395 12.73 7.98 27.74
N GLU A 396 11.63 8.74 27.60
CA GLU A 396 10.29 8.23 27.90
C GLU A 396 9.65 7.37 26.78
N GLU A 397 10.28 7.25 25.60
CA GLU A 397 9.66 6.58 24.44
C GLU A 397 10.20 5.17 24.13
N TYR A 398 9.26 4.25 23.85
CA TYR A 398 9.41 2.84 23.41
C TYR A 398 9.77 1.79 24.46
N SER A 399 9.00 1.70 25.54
CA SER A 399 8.55 0.37 25.96
C SER A 399 7.22 0.11 25.27
N SER A 400 7.23 -0.62 24.15
CA SER A 400 6.00 -1.26 23.67
C SER A 400 5.36 -1.95 24.87
N PRO A 401 4.08 -1.71 25.19
CA PRO A 401 3.39 -2.66 26.05
C PRO A 401 3.57 -4.01 25.35
N GLU A 402 4.18 -4.98 26.04
CA GLU A 402 4.37 -6.34 25.52
C GLU A 402 3.09 -6.73 24.80
N THR A 403 3.16 -6.82 23.47
CA THR A 403 2.04 -7.33 22.67
C THR A 403 1.65 -8.65 23.28
N PRO A 404 0.39 -8.83 23.74
CA PRO A 404 -0.07 -10.15 24.14
C PRO A 404 0.15 -11.02 22.92
N GLN A 405 1.00 -12.05 23.04
CA GLN A 405 1.20 -13.01 21.97
C GLN A 405 -0.18 -13.53 21.56
N ALA A 406 -0.61 -13.16 20.35
CA ALA A 406 -1.84 -13.65 19.76
C ALA A 406 -1.66 -15.16 19.53
N GLY A 407 -2.12 -15.96 20.50
CA GLY A 407 -1.94 -17.42 20.47
C GLY A 407 -2.32 -18.18 21.72
N GLN A 408 -2.57 -17.53 22.87
CA GLN A 408 -3.05 -18.23 24.07
C GLN A 408 -4.53 -17.93 24.30
N SER A 409 -5.32 -19.00 24.32
CA SER A 409 -6.76 -19.03 24.57
C SER A 409 -7.19 -18.12 25.71
N ALA A 410 -8.34 -17.47 25.52
CA ALA A 410 -8.93 -16.45 26.38
C ALA A 410 -9.40 -16.91 27.79
N GLU A 411 -8.75 -17.92 28.39
CA GLU A 411 -9.13 -18.45 29.71
C GLU A 411 -8.00 -18.44 30.76
N GLN A 412 -6.79 -17.93 30.47
CA GLN A 412 -5.71 -17.87 31.47
C GLN A 412 -5.22 -16.47 31.85
N SER A 413 -5.80 -15.39 31.33
CA SER A 413 -5.50 -14.02 31.75
C SER A 413 -6.32 -13.57 32.97
N ARG A 414 -6.24 -14.32 34.08
CA ARG A 414 -6.81 -13.91 35.38
C ARG A 414 -5.81 -13.92 36.53
N ALA A 415 -4.51 -14.00 36.24
CA ALA A 415 -3.46 -13.79 37.23
C ALA A 415 -2.52 -12.68 36.74
N SER A 416 -2.18 -11.76 37.66
CA SER A 416 -1.35 -10.56 37.48
C SER A 416 -1.90 -9.46 36.56
N ALA A 417 -2.95 -8.77 37.03
CA ALA A 417 -3.08 -7.35 36.71
C ALA A 417 -1.87 -6.61 37.32
N PRO A 418 -1.11 -5.80 36.55
CA PRO A 418 -0.09 -4.95 37.15
C PRO A 418 -0.79 -3.91 38.03
N ASP A 419 -0.40 -3.86 39.30
CA ASP A 419 -0.98 -2.97 40.30
C ASP A 419 -0.89 -1.51 39.82
N PRO A 420 -2.01 -0.83 39.49
CA PRO A 420 -2.01 0.49 38.86
C PRO A 420 -1.66 1.61 39.86
N THR A 421 -1.47 1.28 41.14
CA THR A 421 -1.23 2.26 42.20
C THR A 421 0.26 2.57 42.37
N GLY A 422 1.15 1.57 42.24
CA GLY A 422 2.60 1.72 42.35
C GLY A 422 3.22 2.54 41.20
N ASN A 423 2.79 2.29 39.96
CA ASN A 423 3.27 3.02 38.78
C ASN A 423 2.78 4.47 38.70
N LYS A 424 1.60 4.79 39.25
CA LYS A 424 1.10 6.16 39.29
C LYS A 424 1.89 7.04 40.26
N SER A 425 2.29 6.48 41.41
CA SER A 425 3.13 7.17 42.40
C SER A 425 4.55 7.43 41.87
N SER A 426 5.14 6.48 41.15
CA SER A 426 6.46 6.65 40.53
C SER A 426 6.43 7.65 39.36
N LEU A 427 5.40 7.63 38.52
CA LEU A 427 5.19 8.62 37.44
C LEU A 427 4.93 10.03 37.98
N ALA A 428 4.12 10.16 39.05
CA ALA A 428 3.85 11.46 39.68
C ALA A 428 5.12 12.06 40.28
N LYS A 429 5.95 11.26 40.95
CA LYS A 429 7.26 11.70 41.46
C LYS A 429 8.22 12.10 40.34
N LYS A 430 8.25 11.34 39.23
CA LYS A 430 9.06 11.70 38.06
C LYS A 430 8.62 13.04 37.44
N ARG A 431 7.31 13.24 37.25
CA ARG A 431 6.75 14.51 36.75
C ARG A 431 7.05 15.69 37.67
N ALA A 432 6.94 15.50 39.00
CA ALA A 432 7.30 16.53 39.96
C ALA A 432 8.78 16.92 39.84
N ASN A 433 9.68 15.93 39.74
CA ASN A 433 11.12 16.18 39.54
C ASN A 433 11.43 16.89 38.21
N GLN A 434 10.70 16.54 37.14
CA GLN A 434 10.79 17.25 35.87
C GLN A 434 10.34 18.71 36.00
N GLN A 435 9.21 18.96 36.65
CA GLN A 435 8.68 20.31 36.87
C GLN A 435 9.61 21.18 37.74
N GLU A 436 10.26 20.61 38.74
CA GLU A 436 11.31 21.27 39.52
C GLU A 436 12.52 21.64 38.64
N SER A 437 12.94 20.72 37.77
CA SER A 437 14.04 20.94 36.83
C SER A 437 13.71 22.01 35.78
N GLU A 438 12.47 22.05 35.28
CA GLU A 438 11.95 23.11 34.40
C GLU A 438 11.96 24.46 35.12
N SER A 439 11.48 24.51 36.36
CA SER A 439 11.48 25.73 37.18
C SER A 439 12.91 26.26 37.39
N PHE A 440 13.85 25.37 37.67
CA PHE A 440 15.26 25.71 37.78
C PHE A 440 15.84 26.24 36.46
N TYR A 441 15.53 25.60 35.33
CA TYR A 441 15.92 26.06 33.99
C TYR A 441 15.42 27.49 33.72
N PHE A 442 14.12 27.77 33.92
CA PHE A 442 13.57 29.11 33.68
C PHE A 442 14.15 30.18 34.62
N ASN A 443 14.45 29.83 35.87
CA ASN A 443 15.16 30.73 36.77
C ASN A 443 16.55 31.10 36.22
N LYS A 444 17.29 30.13 35.67
CA LYS A 444 18.60 30.36 35.05
C LYS A 444 18.50 31.12 33.71
N VAL A 445 17.47 30.88 32.90
CA VAL A 445 17.19 31.69 31.69
C VAL A 445 17.01 33.16 32.08
N LYS A 446 16.19 33.44 33.10
CA LYS A 446 15.94 34.81 33.58
C LYS A 446 17.21 35.50 34.05
N GLU A 447 18.03 34.80 34.83
CA GLU A 447 19.32 35.30 35.33
C GLU A 447 20.28 35.59 34.17
N TYR A 448 20.43 34.65 33.22
CA TYR A 448 21.27 34.81 32.03
C TYR A 448 20.83 36.00 31.16
N LEU A 449 19.54 36.10 30.83
CA LEU A 449 19.01 37.21 30.02
C LEU A 449 19.20 38.57 30.71
N SER A 450 19.05 38.63 32.03
CA SER A 450 19.27 39.85 32.80
C SER A 450 20.74 40.28 32.79
N GLY A 451 21.65 39.31 32.99
CA GLY A 451 23.11 39.51 32.90
C GLY A 451 23.55 39.93 31.49
N SER A 452 23.11 39.21 30.46
CA SER A 452 23.38 39.51 29.05
C SER A 452 22.89 40.90 28.65
N ASN A 453 21.68 41.29 29.06
CA ASN A 453 21.15 42.63 28.83
C ASN A 453 21.98 43.72 29.53
N LEU A 454 22.49 43.46 30.73
CA LEU A 454 23.38 44.39 31.43
C LEU A 454 24.73 44.51 30.70
N ILE A 455 25.30 43.40 30.23
CA ILE A 455 26.52 43.39 29.41
C ILE A 455 26.32 44.24 28.17
N SER A 456 25.27 44.03 27.38
CA SER A 456 25.01 44.83 26.17
C SER A 456 24.92 46.33 26.46
N LYS A 457 24.29 46.73 27.57
CA LYS A 457 24.20 48.14 28.00
C LYS A 457 25.54 48.73 28.41
N LEU A 458 26.34 47.99 29.18
CA LEU A 458 27.65 48.43 29.64
C LEU A 458 28.66 48.47 28.49
N GLN A 459 28.65 47.45 27.63
CA GLN A 459 29.47 47.33 26.44
C GLN A 459 29.25 48.51 25.49
N ALA A 460 27.99 48.83 25.16
CA ALA A 460 27.69 49.96 24.26
C ALA A 460 28.22 51.32 24.81
N LYS A 461 28.14 51.54 26.12
CA LYS A 461 28.68 52.75 26.76
C LYS A 461 30.21 52.75 26.81
N HIS A 462 30.80 51.59 27.12
CA HIS A 462 32.23 51.39 27.15
C HIS A 462 32.85 51.66 25.77
N ASP A 463 32.26 51.11 24.71
CA ASP A 463 32.79 51.22 23.34
C ASP A 463 32.71 52.66 22.82
N LEU A 464 31.60 53.37 23.08
CA LEU A 464 31.49 54.79 22.75
C LEU A 464 32.51 55.66 23.49
N LEU A 465 32.76 55.39 24.78
CA LEU A 465 33.78 56.13 25.54
C LEU A 465 35.19 55.79 25.08
N LYS A 466 35.45 54.53 24.76
CA LYS A 466 36.73 54.08 24.22
C LYS A 466 37.06 54.82 22.92
N GLU A 467 36.11 54.85 21.97
CA GLU A 467 36.28 55.54 20.69
C GLU A 467 36.53 57.03 20.90
N ALA A 468 35.80 57.68 21.82
CA ALA A 468 35.94 59.10 22.10
C ALA A 468 37.31 59.44 22.74
N ILE A 469 37.79 58.62 23.68
CA ILE A 469 39.10 58.81 24.34
C ILE A 469 40.23 58.58 23.33
N GLU A 470 40.18 57.50 22.53
CA GLU A 470 41.17 57.21 21.49
C GLU A 470 41.23 58.34 20.44
N LYS A 471 40.07 58.87 20.02
CA LYS A 471 39.99 60.04 19.13
C LYS A 471 40.64 61.29 19.75
N ALA A 472 40.46 61.53 21.05
CA ALA A 472 41.03 62.68 21.74
C ALA A 472 42.56 62.57 21.93
N GLU A 473 43.06 61.37 22.24
CA GLU A 473 44.51 61.07 22.29
C GLU A 473 45.18 61.27 20.92
N ALA A 474 44.52 60.88 19.83
CA ALA A 474 45.02 61.09 18.47
C ALA A 474 45.11 62.58 18.09
N ILE A 475 44.24 63.44 18.63
CA ILE A 475 44.25 64.89 18.40
C ILE A 475 45.35 65.59 19.21
N ASP A 476 45.60 65.15 20.46
CA ASP A 476 46.69 65.69 21.30
C ASP A 476 48.10 65.30 20.78
N SER A 477 48.19 64.24 19.98
CA SER A 477 49.47 63.71 19.46
C SER A 477 50.02 64.47 18.24
N ASP A 478 49.25 65.36 17.60
CA ASP A 478 49.66 66.16 16.43
C ASP A 478 49.25 67.66 16.61
N PRO A 479 50.16 68.53 17.09
CA PRO A 479 49.84 69.93 17.42
C PRO A 479 49.53 70.83 16.21
N THR A 480 49.72 70.34 14.98
CA THR A 480 49.68 71.16 13.76
C THR A 480 48.28 71.47 13.23
N ARG A 481 47.21 71.00 13.88
CA ARG A 481 45.81 71.20 13.46
C ARG A 481 45.03 72.32 14.17
N LEU A 482 45.66 73.11 15.03
CA LEU A 482 44.99 74.13 15.85
C LEU A 482 44.54 75.42 15.10
N GLN A 483 44.52 75.45 13.77
CA GLN A 483 43.97 76.56 12.99
C GLN A 483 42.90 76.10 12.00
N SER A 484 41.70 75.78 12.50
CA SER A 484 40.48 75.73 11.67
C SER A 484 39.23 75.60 12.55
N SER A 485 39.03 76.55 13.47
CA SER A 485 37.77 76.70 14.21
C SER A 485 36.93 77.82 13.60
N GLN A 486 36.53 77.69 12.32
CA GLN A 486 35.49 78.51 11.71
C GLN A 486 34.56 77.65 10.84
N SER A 487 33.31 77.55 11.29
CA SER A 487 32.11 77.26 10.52
C SER A 487 32.25 76.26 9.36
N VAL A 488 32.30 74.96 9.67
CA VAL A 488 31.92 73.95 8.68
C VAL A 488 30.43 73.68 8.87
N ARG A 489 29.61 74.26 7.99
CA ARG A 489 28.27 73.75 7.73
C ARG A 489 28.38 72.24 7.52
N VAL A 490 27.87 71.45 8.46
CA VAL A 490 27.68 70.01 8.25
C VAL A 490 26.60 69.88 7.18
N ARG A 491 27.03 69.79 5.92
CA ARG A 491 26.24 69.08 4.91
C ARG A 491 26.06 67.68 5.48
N ARG A 492 24.79 67.24 5.59
CA ARG A 492 24.46 65.82 5.71
C ARG A 492 25.38 65.04 4.78
N PRO A 493 26.00 63.92 5.22
CA PRO A 493 26.65 63.05 4.27
C PRO A 493 25.57 62.62 3.27
N ARG A 494 25.66 63.13 2.05
CA ARG A 494 25.04 62.47 0.90
C ARG A 494 25.66 61.09 0.85
N PRO A 495 24.90 60.01 0.61
CA PRO A 495 25.50 58.77 0.19
C PRO A 495 26.39 59.09 -1.03
N CYS A 496 27.67 58.76 -0.93
CA CYS A 496 28.59 58.85 -2.05
C CYS A 496 28.05 57.88 -3.12
N SER A 497 27.56 58.39 -4.24
CA SER A 497 27.27 57.60 -5.43
C SER A 497 28.60 57.07 -5.96
N GLN A 498 29.04 55.92 -5.44
CA GLN A 498 30.40 55.45 -5.59
C GLN A 498 30.49 54.24 -6.52
N TYR A 499 29.78 54.23 -7.65
CA TYR A 499 29.94 53.17 -8.64
C TYR A 499 30.06 53.75 -10.05
N ASN A 500 31.30 53.88 -10.55
CA ASN A 500 31.62 54.30 -11.92
C ASN A 500 31.41 53.15 -12.94
N HIS A 501 30.31 52.40 -12.84
CA HIS A 501 30.02 51.28 -13.75
C HIS A 501 28.59 51.38 -14.29
N LYS A 502 28.43 51.10 -15.58
CA LYS A 502 27.12 51.10 -16.24
C LYS A 502 26.24 50.01 -15.63
N LEU A 503 25.23 50.40 -14.88
CA LEU A 503 24.28 49.48 -14.24
C LEU A 503 23.50 48.67 -15.28
N PHE A 504 22.99 49.33 -16.32
CA PHE A 504 22.40 48.64 -17.48
C PHE A 504 23.50 48.40 -18.53
N THR A 505 23.43 47.28 -19.26
CA THR A 505 24.40 46.90 -20.29
C THR A 505 25.80 46.50 -19.82
N GLY A 506 26.01 46.37 -18.51
CA GLY A 506 27.23 45.82 -17.93
C GLY A 506 27.18 44.31 -17.72
N ASP A 507 28.32 43.74 -17.36
CA ASP A 507 28.43 42.37 -16.88
C ASP A 507 28.15 42.29 -15.36
N LEU A 508 27.36 41.28 -14.96
CA LEU A 508 26.90 41.14 -13.57
C LEU A 508 28.04 40.81 -12.61
N LEU A 509 29.05 40.06 -13.05
CA LEU A 509 30.18 39.66 -12.21
C LEU A 509 31.04 40.88 -11.87
N THR A 510 31.42 41.64 -12.88
CA THR A 510 32.16 42.91 -12.71
C THR A 510 31.38 43.93 -11.88
N PHE A 511 30.05 44.00 -12.01
CA PHE A 511 29.22 44.84 -11.13
C PHE A 511 29.31 44.40 -9.66
N VAL A 512 29.18 43.11 -9.36
CA VAL A 512 29.20 42.60 -7.97
C VAL A 512 30.59 42.74 -7.34
N GLU A 513 31.66 42.51 -8.11
CA GLU A 513 33.05 42.68 -7.65
C GLU A 513 33.39 44.14 -7.35
N SER A 514 32.92 45.08 -8.17
CA SER A 514 33.18 46.52 -7.99
C SER A 514 32.27 47.17 -6.95
N SER A 515 31.01 46.73 -6.86
CA SER A 515 30.02 47.34 -5.97
C SER A 515 29.96 46.74 -4.58
N GLY A 516 30.35 45.48 -4.43
CA GLY A 516 30.14 44.69 -3.21
C GLY A 516 28.68 44.30 -2.97
N GLN A 517 27.74 44.73 -3.82
CA GLN A 517 26.32 44.39 -3.73
C GLN A 517 26.10 43.02 -4.36
N GLN A 518 25.64 42.04 -3.58
CA GLN A 518 25.36 40.69 -4.11
C GLN A 518 24.13 40.64 -5.02
N ILE A 519 23.21 41.59 -4.85
CA ILE A 519 22.03 41.78 -5.70
C ILE A 519 22.04 43.25 -6.14
N PRO A 520 21.97 43.55 -7.44
CA PRO A 520 21.88 44.92 -7.94
C PRO A 520 20.64 45.64 -7.40
N LEU A 521 20.80 46.89 -6.95
CA LEU A 521 19.73 47.68 -6.36
C LEU A 521 18.48 47.78 -7.26
N VAL A 522 18.67 47.90 -8.57
CA VAL A 522 17.55 47.89 -9.54
C VAL A 522 16.72 46.60 -9.49
N VAL A 523 17.36 45.44 -9.26
CA VAL A 523 16.67 44.15 -9.14
C VAL A 523 15.91 44.08 -7.82
N GLU A 524 16.56 44.46 -6.72
CA GLU A 524 15.97 44.46 -5.38
C GLU A 524 14.77 45.41 -5.29
N SER A 525 14.93 46.66 -5.72
CA SER A 525 13.89 47.68 -5.59
C SER A 525 12.72 47.47 -6.56
N CYS A 526 12.95 47.01 -7.79
CA CYS A 526 11.84 46.66 -8.69
C CYS A 526 11.04 45.46 -8.14
N ILE A 527 11.70 44.41 -7.65
CA ILE A 527 11.01 43.24 -7.09
C ILE A 527 10.25 43.63 -5.81
N ARG A 528 10.86 44.43 -4.93
CA ARG A 528 10.20 44.96 -3.73
C ARG A 528 8.94 45.73 -4.09
N PHE A 529 9.02 46.65 -5.05
CA PHE A 529 7.88 47.45 -5.51
C PHE A 529 6.77 46.57 -6.10
N ILE A 530 7.11 45.60 -6.95
CA ILE A 530 6.13 44.68 -7.54
C ILE A 530 5.48 43.78 -6.47
N ASN A 531 6.23 43.35 -5.45
CA ASN A 531 5.66 42.58 -4.34
C ASN A 531 4.66 43.39 -3.49
N LEU A 532 4.93 44.69 -3.30
CA LEU A 532 4.08 45.58 -2.52
C LEU A 532 2.80 45.99 -3.26
N HIS A 533 2.88 46.18 -4.58
CA HIS A 533 1.81 46.84 -5.35
C HIS A 533 1.25 46.03 -6.51
N GLY A 534 2.01 45.05 -7.02
CA GLY A 534 1.75 44.40 -8.31
C GLY A 534 1.19 42.99 -8.26
N LEU A 535 1.24 42.25 -7.14
CA LEU A 535 0.91 40.80 -7.12
C LEU A 535 -0.52 40.45 -7.56
N HIS A 536 -1.46 41.40 -7.52
CA HIS A 536 -2.83 41.21 -8.00
C HIS A 536 -3.08 41.77 -9.42
N HIS A 537 -2.05 42.34 -10.05
CA HIS A 537 -2.14 42.91 -11.39
C HIS A 537 -2.03 41.78 -12.43
N GLU A 538 -3.04 41.61 -13.28
CA GLU A 538 -3.05 40.53 -14.25
C GLU A 538 -2.05 40.82 -15.39
N GLY A 539 -1.08 39.93 -15.60
CA GLY A 539 -0.18 40.04 -16.73
C GLY A 539 0.93 41.08 -16.59
N ILE A 540 1.40 41.39 -15.37
CA ILE A 540 2.50 42.34 -15.04
C ILE A 540 3.70 42.28 -16.01
N PHE A 541 4.14 41.08 -16.39
CA PHE A 541 5.28 40.93 -17.31
C PHE A 541 4.88 40.85 -18.79
N ARG A 542 3.59 40.71 -19.10
CA ARG A 542 3.02 40.60 -20.46
C ARG A 542 2.52 41.94 -20.99
N VAL A 543 1.95 42.79 -20.14
CA VAL A 543 1.49 44.15 -20.51
C VAL A 543 2.71 45.09 -20.59
N PRO A 544 2.85 45.92 -21.63
CA PRO A 544 3.93 46.89 -21.73
C PRO A 544 3.60 48.18 -20.99
N GLY A 545 4.49 48.61 -20.09
CA GLY A 545 4.42 49.93 -19.44
C GLY A 545 4.85 51.09 -20.35
N SER A 546 4.67 52.30 -19.84
CA SER A 546 5.04 53.55 -20.51
C SER A 546 6.54 53.60 -20.80
N GLN A 547 6.92 53.70 -22.08
CA GLN A 547 8.33 53.74 -22.47
C GLN A 547 9.06 55.01 -21.98
N SER A 548 8.36 56.13 -21.78
CA SER A 548 8.96 57.33 -21.19
C SER A 548 9.39 57.06 -19.75
N GLU A 549 8.47 56.51 -18.97
CA GLU A 549 8.64 56.24 -17.55
C GLU A 549 9.66 55.13 -17.29
N VAL A 550 9.67 54.06 -18.11
CA VAL A 550 10.72 53.02 -18.07
C VAL A 550 12.10 53.64 -18.26
N ASN A 551 12.24 54.59 -19.19
CA ASN A 551 13.52 55.26 -19.43
C ASN A 551 13.88 56.25 -18.33
N GLU A 552 12.90 56.95 -17.74
CA GLU A 552 13.09 57.84 -16.60
C GLU A 552 13.62 57.08 -15.39
N ILE A 553 12.92 56.02 -14.97
CA ILE A 553 13.30 55.15 -13.86
C ILE A 553 14.67 54.51 -14.11
N ARG A 554 14.93 54.04 -15.33
CA ARG A 554 16.26 53.53 -15.72
C ARG A 554 17.35 54.59 -15.51
N ASN A 555 17.12 55.80 -15.97
CA ASN A 555 18.11 56.88 -15.91
C ASN A 555 18.37 57.32 -14.47
N ASP A 556 17.37 57.27 -13.58
CA ASP A 556 17.55 57.49 -12.13
C ASP A 556 18.47 56.42 -11.53
N PHE A 557 18.20 55.14 -11.83
CA PHE A 557 19.07 54.05 -11.38
C PHE A 557 20.49 54.14 -11.96
N GLU A 558 20.66 54.54 -13.22
CA GLU A 558 22.00 54.77 -13.82
C GLU A 558 22.75 55.96 -13.17
N ARG A 559 22.04 56.92 -12.59
CA ARG A 559 22.63 58.02 -11.79
C ARG A 559 23.00 57.62 -10.36
N GLY A 560 22.59 56.42 -9.93
CA GLY A 560 22.81 55.92 -8.57
C GLY A 560 21.71 56.31 -7.57
N ASP A 561 20.59 56.85 -8.06
CA ASP A 561 19.40 57.12 -7.25
C ASP A 561 18.46 55.91 -7.28
N ASP A 562 17.65 55.74 -6.23
CA ASP A 562 16.58 54.73 -6.20
C ASP A 562 15.21 55.43 -6.27
N PRO A 563 14.58 55.51 -7.45
CA PRO A 563 13.28 56.18 -7.60
C PRO A 563 12.13 55.41 -6.95
N LEU A 564 12.37 54.21 -6.41
CA LEU A 564 11.36 53.31 -5.84
C LEU A 564 11.46 53.16 -4.30
N THR A 565 12.34 53.90 -3.61
CA THR A 565 12.49 53.85 -2.13
C THR A 565 11.37 54.51 -1.37
N ASP A 566 10.82 55.62 -1.89
CA ASP A 566 9.81 56.41 -1.21
C ASP A 566 8.43 56.14 -1.79
N SER A 567 7.46 55.79 -0.93
CA SER A 567 6.06 55.48 -1.27
C SER A 567 5.25 56.66 -1.85
N GLN A 568 5.92 57.74 -2.29
CA GLN A 568 5.31 58.94 -2.87
C GLN A 568 5.33 58.97 -4.41
N GLY A 569 6.12 58.11 -5.07
CA GLY A 569 6.09 57.97 -6.52
C GLY A 569 4.93 57.09 -6.95
N ASP A 570 3.92 57.67 -7.60
CA ASP A 570 2.78 56.97 -8.22
C ASP A 570 3.23 56.31 -9.54
N HIS A 571 4.30 55.49 -9.47
CA HIS A 571 4.91 54.85 -10.63
C HIS A 571 4.01 53.71 -11.13
N ASP A 572 3.80 53.65 -12.44
CA ASP A 572 3.02 52.58 -13.06
C ASP A 572 3.71 51.22 -12.89
N ILE A 573 2.93 50.20 -12.51
CA ILE A 573 3.43 48.87 -12.22
C ILE A 573 3.99 48.18 -13.47
N ASP A 574 3.38 48.42 -14.64
CA ASP A 574 3.84 47.85 -15.90
C ASP A 574 5.15 48.51 -16.36
N SER A 575 5.36 49.80 -16.01
CA SER A 575 6.63 50.51 -16.22
C SER A 575 7.75 49.94 -15.32
N VAL A 576 7.49 49.71 -14.03
CA VAL A 576 8.49 49.10 -13.12
C VAL A 576 8.84 47.66 -13.54
N ALA A 577 7.85 46.86 -13.93
CA ALA A 577 8.07 45.54 -14.50
C ALA A 577 8.86 45.61 -15.83
N GLY A 578 8.63 46.67 -16.61
CA GLY A 578 9.40 47.03 -17.80
C GLY A 578 10.88 47.26 -17.51
N VAL A 579 11.21 48.01 -16.45
CA VAL A 579 12.58 48.29 -16.02
C VAL A 579 13.30 47.01 -15.58
N LEU A 580 12.65 46.15 -14.80
CA LEU A 580 13.21 44.87 -14.39
C LEU A 580 13.53 43.95 -15.59
N LYS A 581 12.61 43.89 -16.56
CA LYS A 581 12.83 43.17 -17.84
C LYS A 581 13.99 43.77 -18.61
N LEU A 582 14.06 45.10 -18.69
CA LEU A 582 15.09 45.83 -19.42
C LEU A 582 16.49 45.56 -18.82
N TYR A 583 16.60 45.48 -17.49
CA TYR A 583 17.84 45.16 -16.81
C TYR A 583 18.38 43.79 -17.24
N PHE A 584 17.61 42.71 -17.06
CA PHE A 584 18.05 41.35 -17.40
C PHE A 584 18.29 41.14 -18.89
N ARG A 585 17.50 41.81 -19.74
CA ARG A 585 17.71 41.80 -21.20
C ARG A 585 18.98 42.53 -21.60
N GLY A 586 19.36 43.57 -20.84
CA GLY A 586 20.50 44.42 -21.12
C GLY A 586 21.84 43.82 -20.72
N LEU A 587 21.89 42.85 -19.82
CA LEU A 587 23.15 42.26 -19.33
C LEU A 587 24.06 41.77 -20.47
N GLU A 588 25.36 42.07 -20.37
CA GLU A 588 26.37 41.64 -21.36
C GLU A 588 26.42 40.10 -21.45
N THR A 589 26.46 39.45 -20.28
CA THR A 589 26.22 38.01 -20.14
C THR A 589 24.81 37.78 -19.59
N PRO A 590 23.90 37.13 -20.34
CA PRO A 590 22.55 36.88 -19.86
C PRO A 590 22.56 35.98 -18.62
N LEU A 591 21.53 36.12 -17.78
CA LEU A 591 21.37 35.33 -16.54
C LEU A 591 21.36 33.81 -16.79
N PHE A 592 20.94 33.39 -17.99
CA PHE A 592 21.13 32.05 -18.52
C PHE A 592 22.23 32.08 -19.59
N PRO A 593 23.46 31.63 -19.28
CA PRO A 593 24.56 31.65 -20.22
C PRO A 593 24.24 30.84 -21.49
N LYS A 594 24.55 31.39 -22.66
CA LYS A 594 24.21 30.78 -23.97
C LYS A 594 24.89 29.42 -24.17
N ASP A 595 26.09 29.27 -23.63
CA ASP A 595 26.89 28.04 -23.63
C ASP A 595 26.24 26.90 -22.82
N LYS A 596 25.30 27.21 -21.93
CA LYS A 596 24.57 26.24 -21.09
C LYS A 596 23.16 25.93 -21.59
N PHE A 597 22.76 26.53 -22.71
CA PHE A 597 21.42 26.35 -23.28
C PHE A 597 21.16 24.89 -23.68
N ASN A 598 22.09 24.26 -24.41
CA ASN A 598 21.93 22.87 -24.85
C ASN A 598 21.83 21.92 -23.66
N ASP A 599 22.69 22.09 -22.64
CA ASP A 599 22.66 21.31 -21.40
C ASP A 599 21.29 21.40 -20.69
N LEU A 600 20.66 22.59 -20.70
CA LEU A 600 19.32 22.80 -20.12
C LEU A 600 18.21 22.18 -20.96
N ILE A 601 18.30 22.22 -22.30
CA ILE A 601 17.32 21.59 -23.20
C ILE A 601 17.36 20.07 -23.08
N GLU A 602 18.54 19.47 -22.93
CA GLU A 602 18.69 18.03 -22.68
C GLU A 602 17.97 17.61 -21.38
N CYS A 603 17.99 18.45 -20.35
CA CYS A 603 17.26 18.17 -19.11
C CYS A 603 15.74 18.05 -19.32
N VAL A 604 15.16 18.76 -20.29
CA VAL A 604 13.71 18.71 -20.59
C VAL A 604 13.30 17.36 -21.17
N GLN A 605 14.22 16.66 -21.85
CA GLN A 605 13.97 15.35 -22.45
C GLN A 605 13.96 14.20 -21.43
N VAL A 606 14.32 14.46 -20.17
CA VAL A 606 14.29 13.47 -19.10
C VAL A 606 12.86 13.32 -18.57
N GLU A 607 12.27 12.13 -18.74
CA GLU A 607 10.89 11.83 -18.35
C GLU A 607 10.72 11.77 -16.81
N ASN A 608 11.72 11.23 -16.10
CA ASN A 608 11.69 11.11 -14.66
C ASN A 608 11.93 12.47 -13.98
N SER A 609 10.98 12.92 -13.16
CA SER A 609 11.02 14.23 -12.50
C SER A 609 12.20 14.39 -11.53
N LEU A 610 12.60 13.34 -10.83
CA LEU A 610 13.67 13.36 -9.83
C LEU A 610 15.05 13.34 -10.49
N GLU A 611 15.20 12.55 -11.55
CA GLU A 611 16.41 12.55 -12.38
C GLU A 611 16.56 13.89 -13.12
N ARG A 612 15.47 14.43 -13.67
CA ARG A 612 15.45 15.75 -14.29
C ARG A 612 15.90 16.84 -13.31
N ALA A 613 15.41 16.81 -12.06
CA ALA A 613 15.84 17.75 -11.03
C ALA A 613 17.34 17.63 -10.71
N CYS A 614 17.88 16.41 -10.64
CA CYS A 614 19.31 16.16 -10.46
C CYS A 614 20.16 16.70 -11.63
N HIS A 615 19.69 16.53 -12.86
CA HIS A 615 20.35 17.06 -14.06
C HIS A 615 20.35 18.60 -14.09
N ILE A 616 19.19 19.22 -13.84
CA ILE A 616 19.07 20.69 -13.75
C ILE A 616 19.98 21.23 -12.65
N LYS A 617 19.99 20.60 -11.47
CA LYS A 617 20.87 21.00 -10.35
C LYS A 617 22.33 20.97 -10.75
N ARG A 618 22.77 19.94 -11.49
CA ARG A 618 24.15 19.82 -11.97
C ARG A 618 24.54 20.95 -12.92
N VAL A 619 23.66 21.27 -13.88
CA VAL A 619 23.90 22.36 -14.85
C VAL A 619 23.93 23.71 -14.14
N VAL A 620 22.93 24.01 -13.30
CA VAL A 620 22.85 25.28 -12.56
C VAL A 620 24.02 25.43 -11.59
N SER A 621 24.45 24.37 -10.89
CA SER A 621 25.64 24.44 -10.00
C SER A 621 26.95 24.78 -10.71
N SER A 622 27.01 24.72 -12.05
CA SER A 622 28.18 25.19 -12.82
C SER A 622 28.22 26.71 -13.02
N PHE A 623 27.15 27.43 -12.68
CA PHE A 623 27.08 28.88 -12.90
C PHE A 623 27.87 29.65 -11.82
N PRO A 624 28.40 30.85 -12.15
CA PRO A 624 29.07 31.69 -11.18
C PRO A 624 28.19 32.02 -9.97
N ARG A 625 28.79 32.10 -8.77
CA ARG A 625 28.07 32.37 -7.52
C ARG A 625 27.19 33.63 -7.56
N PRO A 626 27.63 34.78 -8.13
CA PRO A 626 26.76 35.95 -8.21
C PRO A 626 25.51 35.76 -9.08
N VAL A 627 25.65 35.04 -10.20
CA VAL A 627 24.52 34.65 -11.05
C VAL A 627 23.54 33.77 -10.27
N LEU A 628 24.04 32.80 -9.51
CA LEU A 628 23.21 31.94 -8.66
C LEU A 628 22.45 32.70 -7.57
N VAL A 629 23.07 33.70 -6.94
CA VAL A 629 22.41 34.53 -5.91
C VAL A 629 21.27 35.34 -6.53
N VAL A 630 21.52 35.99 -7.68
CA VAL A 630 20.48 36.76 -8.39
C VAL A 630 19.37 35.85 -8.93
N MET A 631 19.69 34.67 -9.48
CA MET A 631 18.70 33.68 -9.91
C MET A 631 17.82 33.20 -8.75
N ARG A 632 18.42 32.91 -7.59
CA ARG A 632 17.67 32.51 -6.39
C ARG A 632 16.71 33.59 -5.93
N TYR A 633 17.15 34.85 -5.94
CA TYR A 633 16.31 35.99 -5.57
C TYR A 633 15.15 36.18 -6.57
N LEU A 634 15.44 36.15 -7.87
CA LEU A 634 14.43 36.27 -8.92
C LEU A 634 13.41 35.12 -8.89
N PHE A 635 13.85 33.87 -8.74
CA PHE A 635 12.95 32.72 -8.73
C PHE A 635 12.14 32.61 -7.45
N ALA A 636 12.68 33.04 -6.31
CA ALA A 636 11.89 33.17 -5.08
C ALA A 636 10.74 34.17 -5.25
N PHE A 637 10.94 35.23 -6.03
CA PHE A 637 9.89 36.17 -6.41
C PHE A 637 8.89 35.55 -7.40
N LEU A 638 9.35 34.90 -8.47
CA LEU A 638 8.47 34.31 -9.49
C LEU A 638 7.67 33.08 -9.01
N ASN A 639 8.02 32.48 -7.87
CA ASN A 639 7.31 31.36 -7.26
C ASN A 639 6.13 31.77 -6.36
N GLN A 640 5.92 33.08 -6.14
CA GLN A 640 4.83 33.60 -5.31
C GLN A 640 3.50 33.55 -6.05
#